data_AF-A0A288GW10-F1
#
_entry.id   AF-A0A288GW10-F1
#
_cell.length_a   1.000
_cell.length_b   1.000
_cell.length_c   1.000
_cell.angle_alpha   90.00
_cell.angle_beta   90.00
_cell.angle_gamma   90.00
#
_symmetry.space_group_name_H-M   'P 1'
#
loop_
_entity.id
_entity.type
_entity.pdbx_description
1 polymer ?
#
loop_
_entity_poly.entity_id
_entity_poly.type
_entity_poly.pdbx_seq_one_letter_code
_entity_poly.pdbx_strand_id
1 'polypeptide(L)'
;MLTRGILGMNQRNNIYVKEFNPDRGIRLANNKEQTKKFLFQRSIPVPKTFLHIKNRQDRFEFNFSSLVSSHNTFVIKPNNGSKGQGIFIINEIRKKKEYTHPQKINHSPTLEKIRGLKRTLIDYGYEFRIGDKRINEIQLKKKVGGIFQGLYSSNGKQDTVLIEEKLIPGNGFELFCTHGLADMRIIMFNLVPVIAMLRVPTEQSGGKANLAQGGIGLGIDIVTGKINSLYRQGQSYTNSFPSEWSQFKNKKIPYRQEILEYSANAQYFVNSGYLGMDRVVTTKGPKLLEINARAGLEIQNITGKPLLQIMKKIEDLHVTSPSKGLEISRTLFSPDRTSDIKPTNTIYLSQPGRLLYFKDGKKRVLPITISVSIDKKRNYTSETIIEKLTGAKNTYLELGTNTQRIENIKLYNDPTLKKNTIILGKQTLKDFFIIPSYKSQVITKFINKDYLHSDEVIALTLLDEKINHINKKLNLSKILKPTNYLDEFDKFVINAGKYNPQFSYQFPTYKDLHTIEEDLKVIDIKYRQKEYFDSQFAQLFFDKIDELYHKINLIRAYKKQDLKNIEYYNILLFGNLNKDLLDISYGKVKVGQKIHNVKQSPMLNGFEIFNRFQDYIYHNNMNNVKIKSDSSSLSGITVGLGKNAVVKIKTNMRMREYKVIGKLAHEIDVHVKRYLSGRQSGWHILKTGTAGYITTEEGLAIYVGEKKIQQLFPEYENIAQYESYLRLHQSTRLNFEEMAHYIQSHTIRKKYEYKPLFNAILKTKKGLKDTSIQNTGIVFGKNCTYLNGYTQIKDLPEEQKTLLLSIGKIKISDLKFFNFS
;
A
#
# COMPACT_ATOMS: atom_id res chain seq x y z
N MET A 1 -11.06 -46.28 5.02
CA MET A 1 -10.64 -45.41 6.14
C MET A 1 -11.02 -43.97 5.84
N LEU A 2 -12.01 -43.42 6.55
CA LEU A 2 -12.36 -41.99 6.49
C LEU A 2 -11.23 -41.20 7.16
N THR A 3 -10.27 -40.71 6.38
CA THR A 3 -9.25 -39.79 6.89
C THR A 3 -9.97 -38.55 7.44
N ARG A 4 -9.76 -38.19 8.72
CA ARG A 4 -10.33 -36.99 9.38
C ARG A 4 -9.86 -35.65 8.77
N GLY A 5 -9.47 -35.62 7.49
CA GLY A 5 -8.95 -34.45 6.80
C GLY A 5 -7.50 -34.08 7.16
N ILE A 6 -6.79 -34.91 7.92
CA ILE A 6 -5.41 -34.64 8.32
C ILE A 6 -4.46 -35.00 7.16
N LEU A 7 -3.54 -34.10 6.83
CA LEU A 7 -2.51 -34.35 5.84
C LEU A 7 -1.34 -35.11 6.48
N GLY A 8 -0.97 -36.27 5.92
CA GLY A 8 0.23 -37.03 6.31
C GLY A 8 1.49 -36.59 5.53
N MET A 9 2.69 -36.91 6.05
CA MET A 9 3.96 -36.49 5.43
C MET A 9 4.19 -37.10 4.04
N ASN A 10 3.86 -38.39 3.85
CA ASN A 10 3.98 -39.07 2.56
C ASN A 10 3.00 -38.47 1.54
N GLN A 11 1.76 -38.24 1.97
CA GLN A 11 0.75 -37.60 1.13
C GLN A 11 1.14 -36.18 0.73
N ARG A 12 1.66 -35.37 1.66
CA ARG A 12 2.23 -34.05 1.37
C ARG A 12 3.31 -34.13 0.29
N ASN A 13 4.27 -35.05 0.44
CA ASN A 13 5.37 -35.19 -0.49
C ASN A 13 4.90 -35.60 -1.89
N ASN A 14 4.00 -36.59 -1.97
CA ASN A 14 3.60 -37.19 -3.23
C ASN A 14 2.53 -36.37 -3.98
N ILE A 15 1.57 -35.78 -3.26
CA ILE A 15 0.43 -35.08 -3.89
C ILE A 15 0.70 -33.60 -4.05
N TYR A 16 1.34 -32.95 -3.07
CA TYR A 16 1.48 -31.49 -3.08
C TYR A 16 2.89 -31.03 -3.47
N VAL A 17 3.94 -31.61 -2.88
CA VAL A 17 5.31 -31.18 -3.19
C VAL A 17 5.72 -31.64 -4.59
N LYS A 18 5.53 -32.93 -4.93
CA LYS A 18 5.95 -33.47 -6.22
C LYS A 18 5.18 -32.84 -7.40
N GLU A 19 3.86 -32.74 -7.27
CA GLU A 19 3.01 -32.25 -8.38
C GLU A 19 3.09 -30.72 -8.55
N PHE A 20 3.17 -29.95 -7.46
CA PHE A 20 3.07 -28.49 -7.53
C PHE A 20 4.41 -27.75 -7.41
N ASN A 21 5.51 -28.41 -7.02
CA ASN A 21 6.83 -27.77 -6.95
C ASN A 21 7.75 -28.28 -8.06
N PRO A 22 8.20 -27.42 -8.98
CA PRO A 22 9.22 -27.81 -9.95
C PRO A 22 10.56 -28.06 -9.24
N ASP A 23 11.39 -28.94 -9.79
CA ASP A 23 12.68 -29.33 -9.19
C ASP A 23 13.59 -28.14 -8.89
N ARG A 24 13.59 -27.13 -9.78
CA ARG A 24 14.35 -25.88 -9.57
C ARG A 24 13.90 -25.15 -8.30
N GLY A 25 12.61 -25.15 -8.01
CA GLY A 25 12.02 -24.52 -6.82
C GLY A 25 12.39 -25.28 -5.55
N ILE A 26 12.38 -26.61 -5.61
CA ILE A 26 12.84 -27.47 -4.52
C ILE A 26 14.34 -27.25 -4.24
N ARG A 27 15.18 -27.22 -5.28
CA ARG A 27 16.63 -26.96 -5.14
C ARG A 27 16.90 -25.58 -4.55
N LEU A 28 16.19 -24.55 -5.01
CA LEU A 28 16.32 -23.20 -4.46
C LEU A 28 15.95 -23.19 -2.98
N ALA A 29 14.80 -23.78 -2.61
CA ALA A 29 14.33 -23.85 -1.23
C ALA A 29 15.29 -24.57 -0.28
N ASN A 30 16.03 -25.58 -0.77
CA ASN A 30 17.01 -26.31 0.04
C ASN A 30 18.31 -25.52 0.27
N ASN A 31 18.54 -24.41 -0.45
CA ASN A 31 19.76 -23.60 -0.31
C ASN A 31 19.43 -22.20 0.27
N LYS A 32 19.77 -21.99 1.55
CA LYS A 32 19.41 -20.76 2.28
C LYS A 32 20.11 -19.52 1.69
N GLU A 33 21.39 -19.63 1.33
CA GLU A 33 22.12 -18.56 0.65
C GLU A 33 21.45 -18.16 -0.66
N GLN A 34 21.21 -19.13 -1.55
CA GLN A 34 20.65 -18.85 -2.88
C GLN A 34 19.25 -18.26 -2.78
N THR A 35 18.40 -18.86 -1.93
CA THR A 35 17.04 -18.34 -1.67
C THR A 35 17.09 -16.88 -1.20
N LYS A 36 17.96 -16.56 -0.24
CA LYS A 36 18.04 -15.20 0.31
C LYS A 36 18.49 -14.19 -0.71
N LYS A 37 19.57 -14.49 -1.45
CA LYS A 37 20.07 -13.61 -2.51
C LYS A 37 19.01 -13.39 -3.58
N PHE A 38 18.36 -14.46 -4.02
CA PHE A 38 17.30 -14.45 -5.02
C PHE A 38 16.11 -13.56 -4.61
N LEU A 39 15.60 -13.75 -3.39
CA LEU A 39 14.44 -13.04 -2.86
C LEU A 39 14.76 -11.58 -2.45
N PHE A 40 15.98 -11.31 -1.97
CA PHE A 40 16.42 -9.97 -1.61
C PHE A 40 16.41 -9.01 -2.81
N GLN A 41 16.90 -9.47 -3.96
CA GLN A 41 16.90 -8.69 -5.21
C GLN A 41 15.47 -8.34 -5.69
N ARG A 42 14.48 -9.13 -5.27
CA ARG A 42 13.04 -8.96 -5.55
C ARG A 42 12.31 -8.18 -4.44
N SER A 43 13.08 -7.53 -3.56
CA SER A 43 12.58 -6.74 -2.43
C SER A 43 11.72 -7.52 -1.43
N ILE A 44 12.00 -8.82 -1.27
CA ILE A 44 11.50 -9.59 -0.12
C ILE A 44 12.47 -9.36 1.05
N PRO A 45 12.00 -8.84 2.20
CA PRO A 45 12.90 -8.59 3.33
C PRO A 45 13.46 -9.89 3.89
N VAL A 46 14.80 -9.99 3.92
CA VAL A 46 15.56 -11.10 4.52
C VAL A 46 16.63 -10.54 5.47
N PRO A 47 17.22 -11.38 6.35
CA PRO A 47 18.41 -11.00 7.10
C PRO A 47 19.56 -10.62 6.18
N LYS A 48 20.22 -9.49 6.45
CA LYS A 48 21.44 -9.09 5.72
C LYS A 48 22.56 -10.06 6.01
N THR A 49 23.18 -10.58 4.97
CA THR A 49 24.44 -11.31 5.07
C THR A 49 25.59 -10.32 5.03
N PHE A 50 26.49 -10.39 6.02
CA PHE A 50 27.72 -9.61 6.08
C PHE A 50 28.88 -10.31 5.39
N LEU A 51 29.02 -11.64 5.60
CA LEU A 51 30.11 -12.42 5.04
C LEU A 51 29.67 -13.87 4.77
N HIS A 52 30.24 -14.47 3.73
CA HIS A 52 30.21 -15.92 3.47
C HIS A 52 31.62 -16.49 3.50
N ILE A 53 31.77 -17.64 4.15
CA ILE A 53 32.99 -18.45 4.09
C ILE A 53 32.63 -19.73 3.34
N LYS A 54 33.10 -19.86 2.10
CA LYS A 54 32.72 -20.93 1.16
C LYS A 54 33.81 -21.96 0.94
N ASN A 55 35.07 -21.57 1.06
CA ASN A 55 36.20 -22.43 0.80
C ASN A 55 37.28 -22.29 1.90
N ARG A 56 38.34 -23.10 1.81
CA ARG A 56 39.45 -23.05 2.78
C ARG A 56 40.22 -21.73 2.74
N GLN A 57 40.37 -21.12 1.57
CA GLN A 57 41.06 -19.85 1.39
C GLN A 57 40.31 -18.71 2.11
N ASP A 58 39.00 -18.60 1.92
CA ASP A 58 38.13 -17.66 2.64
C ASP A 58 38.30 -17.78 4.16
N ARG A 59 38.48 -19.01 4.67
CA ARG A 59 38.69 -19.27 6.11
C ARG A 59 40.05 -18.77 6.60
N PHE A 60 41.09 -18.85 5.78
CA PHE A 60 42.43 -18.36 6.11
C PHE A 60 42.54 -16.84 5.97
N GLU A 61 41.92 -16.26 4.94
CA GLU A 61 41.93 -14.82 4.67
C GLU A 61 40.92 -14.03 5.54
N PHE A 62 40.03 -14.73 6.24
CA PHE A 62 39.04 -14.10 7.10
C PHE A 62 39.67 -13.31 8.25
N ASN A 63 39.60 -11.98 8.14
CA ASN A 63 40.01 -11.04 9.16
C ASN A 63 38.79 -10.52 9.95
N PHE A 64 38.74 -10.81 11.25
CA PHE A 64 37.67 -10.32 12.12
C PHE A 64 37.67 -8.80 12.26
N SER A 65 38.81 -8.13 12.14
CA SER A 65 38.95 -6.67 12.30
C SER A 65 38.01 -5.87 11.39
N SER A 66 37.86 -6.29 10.13
CA SER A 66 36.94 -5.62 9.19
C SER A 66 35.47 -5.83 9.57
N LEU A 67 35.10 -7.05 9.98
CA LEU A 67 33.74 -7.38 10.40
C LEU A 67 33.35 -6.61 11.67
N VAL A 68 34.22 -6.61 12.68
CA VAL A 68 33.96 -5.99 13.99
C VAL A 68 34.08 -4.47 13.98
N SER A 69 34.82 -3.89 13.03
CA SER A 69 34.84 -2.43 12.81
C SER A 69 33.47 -1.88 12.39
N SER A 70 32.69 -2.70 11.69
CA SER A 70 31.40 -2.31 11.11
C SER A 70 30.20 -2.88 11.88
N HIS A 71 30.40 -3.92 12.70
CA HIS A 71 29.30 -4.64 13.37
C HIS A 71 29.70 -5.13 14.77
N ASN A 72 29.02 -4.62 15.80
CA ASN A 72 29.26 -5.02 17.19
C ASN A 72 28.48 -6.28 17.62
N THR A 73 27.53 -6.75 16.79
CA THR A 73 26.76 -7.99 17.00
C THR A 73 26.44 -8.65 15.66
N PHE A 74 26.42 -9.97 15.63
CA PHE A 74 26.10 -10.76 14.43
C PHE A 74 25.76 -12.21 14.80
N VAL A 75 25.25 -12.96 13.82
CA VAL A 75 24.94 -14.38 13.96
C VAL A 75 25.81 -15.17 12.98
N ILE A 76 26.46 -16.22 13.46
CA ILE A 76 27.17 -17.21 12.64
C ILE A 76 26.30 -18.46 12.54
N LYS A 77 26.10 -19.00 11.34
CA LYS A 77 25.33 -20.23 11.16
C LYS A 77 25.74 -21.05 9.94
N PRO A 78 25.44 -22.36 9.94
CA PRO A 78 25.50 -23.21 8.74
C PRO A 78 24.49 -22.80 7.67
N ASN A 79 24.81 -23.04 6.40
CA ASN A 79 23.87 -22.92 5.29
C ASN A 79 22.88 -24.10 5.24
N ASN A 80 23.34 -25.32 5.52
CA ASN A 80 22.54 -26.55 5.46
C ASN A 80 22.18 -27.14 6.84
N GLY A 81 22.34 -26.36 7.92
CA GLY A 81 22.12 -26.85 9.27
C GLY A 81 20.66 -27.16 9.61
N SER A 82 20.47 -28.14 10.49
CA SER A 82 19.15 -28.62 10.92
C SER A 82 18.84 -28.29 12.39
N LYS A 83 17.55 -28.12 12.72
CA LYS A 83 17.02 -27.96 14.09
C LYS A 83 17.71 -26.87 14.95
N GLY A 84 18.26 -25.83 14.31
CA GLY A 84 18.95 -24.74 15.01
C GLY A 84 20.31 -25.13 15.60
N GLN A 85 20.93 -26.20 15.12
CA GLN A 85 22.30 -26.56 15.49
C GLN A 85 23.32 -25.69 14.72
N GLY A 86 24.49 -25.47 15.31
CA GLY A 86 25.57 -24.68 14.71
C GLY A 86 25.31 -23.17 14.63
N ILE A 87 24.28 -22.64 15.30
CA ILE A 87 23.99 -21.21 15.35
C ILE A 87 24.71 -20.59 16.56
N PHE A 88 25.58 -19.62 16.30
CA PHE A 88 26.30 -18.86 17.32
C PHE A 88 25.91 -17.38 17.25
N ILE A 89 25.38 -16.84 18.35
CA ILE A 89 24.97 -15.43 18.43
C ILE A 89 26.07 -14.66 19.16
N ILE A 90 26.68 -13.69 18.46
CA ILE A 90 27.66 -12.78 19.03
C ILE A 90 26.92 -11.57 19.60
N ASN A 91 26.92 -11.46 20.93
CA ASN A 91 26.19 -10.43 21.65
C ASN A 91 27.01 -9.19 21.98
N GLU A 92 28.33 -9.34 22.08
CA GLU A 92 29.26 -8.29 22.46
C GLU A 92 30.66 -8.68 22.00
N ILE A 93 31.48 -7.68 21.68
CA ILE A 93 32.86 -7.84 21.24
C ILE A 93 33.72 -6.89 22.07
N ARG A 94 34.82 -7.39 22.63
CA ARG A 94 35.82 -6.58 23.34
C ARG A 94 37.16 -6.70 22.65
N LYS A 95 37.86 -5.57 22.48
CA LYS A 95 39.27 -5.56 22.09
C LYS A 95 40.11 -5.88 23.32
N LYS A 96 41.01 -6.85 23.22
CA LYS A 96 41.97 -7.20 24.25
C LYS A 96 43.37 -7.01 23.69
N LYS A 97 44.26 -6.43 24.50
CA LYS A 97 45.69 -6.41 24.17
C LYS A 97 46.21 -7.83 24.38
N GLU A 98 46.64 -8.51 23.33
CA GLU A 98 47.35 -9.77 23.45
C GLU A 98 48.85 -9.49 23.41
N TYR A 99 49.55 -9.92 24.45
CA TYR A 99 51.01 -9.91 24.48
C TYR A 99 51.48 -11.19 23.80
N THR A 100 51.98 -11.08 22.56
CA THR A 100 52.63 -12.22 21.91
C THR A 100 54.03 -12.36 22.47
N HIS A 101 54.33 -13.49 23.12
CA HIS A 101 55.71 -13.86 23.37
C HIS A 101 56.33 -14.31 22.04
N PRO A 102 57.53 -13.82 21.67
CA PRO A 102 58.20 -14.29 20.46
C PRO A 102 58.43 -15.80 20.58
N GLN A 103 57.97 -16.57 19.59
CA GLN A 103 58.30 -17.98 19.48
C GLN A 103 59.82 -18.11 19.34
N LYS A 104 60.44 -18.99 20.11
CA LYS A 104 61.85 -19.36 19.92
C LYS A 104 61.97 -19.99 18.52
N ILE A 105 62.57 -19.26 17.59
CA ILE A 105 63.05 -19.80 16.33
C ILE A 105 64.32 -20.58 16.67
N ASN A 106 64.30 -21.90 16.52
CA ASN A 106 65.50 -22.73 16.61
C ASN A 106 66.33 -22.56 15.32
N HIS A 107 67.18 -21.54 15.27
CA HIS A 107 68.27 -21.45 14.29
C HIS A 107 69.55 -20.89 14.95
N SER A 108 70.69 -21.40 14.47
CA SER A 108 72.06 -21.36 15.02
C SER A 108 72.58 -20.05 15.63
N PRO A 109 73.55 -20.14 16.56
CA PRO A 109 74.08 -19.01 17.32
C PRO A 109 75.18 -18.27 16.55
N THR A 110 74.83 -17.34 15.68
CA THR A 110 75.76 -16.30 15.23
C THR A 110 74.98 -15.05 14.82
N LEU A 111 74.89 -14.10 15.75
CA LEU A 111 74.73 -12.63 15.60
C LEU A 111 73.93 -12.02 16.77
N GLU A 112 74.37 -12.29 18.00
CA GLU A 112 73.83 -11.68 19.22
C GLU A 112 74.51 -10.32 19.55
N LYS A 113 74.61 -9.41 18.58
CA LYS A 113 75.20 -8.08 18.78
C LYS A 113 74.49 -6.96 18.03
N ILE A 114 73.16 -6.87 18.13
CA ILE A 114 72.46 -5.58 18.05
C ILE A 114 71.38 -5.55 19.13
N ARG A 115 71.49 -4.55 20.02
CA ARG A 115 70.58 -4.20 21.12
C ARG A 115 69.13 -4.62 20.85
N GLY A 116 68.69 -5.66 21.55
CA GLY A 116 67.37 -6.27 21.41
C GLY A 116 66.25 -5.37 21.89
N LEU A 117 65.71 -4.55 20.98
CA LEU A 117 64.31 -4.16 20.99
C LEU A 117 63.47 -5.45 21.02
N LYS A 118 63.13 -5.95 22.22
CA LYS A 118 61.92 -6.77 22.41
C LYS A 118 60.72 -5.87 22.12
N ARG A 119 60.48 -5.56 20.83
CA ARG A 119 59.19 -5.04 20.38
C ARG A 119 58.22 -6.20 20.53
N THR A 120 57.59 -6.28 21.68
CA THR A 120 56.32 -7.00 21.83
C THR A 120 55.39 -6.39 20.79
N LEU A 121 55.12 -7.11 19.71
CA LEU A 121 54.03 -6.76 18.80
C LEU A 121 52.76 -6.85 19.64
N ILE A 122 52.19 -5.69 20.00
CA ILE A 122 50.87 -5.62 20.60
C ILE A 122 49.91 -6.01 19.48
N ASP A 123 49.54 -7.28 19.43
CA ASP A 123 48.45 -7.72 18.58
C ASP A 123 47.14 -7.50 19.34
N TYR A 124 46.12 -7.03 18.63
CA TYR A 124 44.81 -6.75 19.23
C TYR A 124 43.90 -7.94 18.95
N GLY A 125 43.82 -8.88 19.89
CA GLY A 125 42.86 -9.98 19.86
C GLY A 125 41.43 -9.52 20.21
N TYR A 126 40.43 -10.23 19.69
CA TYR A 126 39.02 -10.00 20.03
C TYR A 126 38.48 -11.10 20.96
N GLU A 127 37.76 -10.68 22.00
CA GLU A 127 36.90 -11.56 22.79
C GLU A 127 35.43 -11.38 22.40
N PHE A 128 34.74 -12.49 22.18
CA PHE A 128 33.37 -12.56 21.73
C PHE A 128 32.48 -13.18 22.81
N ARG A 129 31.36 -12.52 23.11
CA ARG A 129 30.34 -13.08 24.04
C ARG A 129 29.30 -13.90 23.28
N ILE A 130 29.19 -15.19 23.63
CA ILE A 130 28.21 -16.14 23.12
C ILE A 130 27.41 -16.70 24.30
N GLY A 131 26.13 -16.31 24.38
CA GLY A 131 25.35 -16.53 25.61
C GLY A 131 26.03 -15.85 26.79
N ASP A 132 26.32 -16.64 27.83
CA ASP A 132 27.01 -16.20 29.04
C ASP A 132 28.53 -16.46 29.02
N LYS A 133 29.03 -17.12 27.98
CA LYS A 133 30.45 -17.45 27.84
C LYS A 133 31.18 -16.42 26.98
N ARG A 134 32.40 -16.06 27.37
CA ARG A 134 33.35 -15.32 26.52
C ARG A 134 34.33 -16.30 25.89
N ILE A 135 34.59 -16.11 24.60
CA ILE A 135 35.57 -16.90 23.86
C ILE A 135 36.50 -15.99 23.06
N ASN A 136 37.74 -16.41 22.87
CA ASN A 136 38.70 -15.68 22.05
C ASN A 136 38.55 -16.00 20.55
N GLU A 137 39.29 -15.29 19.71
CA GLU A 137 39.25 -15.46 18.26
C GLU A 137 39.59 -16.88 17.79
N ILE A 138 40.59 -17.53 18.41
CA ILE A 138 41.01 -18.90 18.07
C ILE A 138 39.86 -19.89 18.32
N GLN A 139 39.19 -19.77 19.46
CA GLN A 139 38.04 -20.59 19.80
C GLN A 139 36.87 -20.36 18.85
N LEU A 140 36.63 -19.11 18.43
CA LEU A 140 35.60 -18.80 17.45
C LEU A 140 35.94 -19.37 16.06
N LYS A 141 37.20 -19.27 15.61
CA LYS A 141 37.71 -19.91 14.37
C LYS A 141 37.54 -21.43 14.39
N LYS A 142 37.72 -22.08 15.56
CA LYS A 142 37.43 -23.52 15.73
C LYS A 142 35.95 -23.82 15.55
N LYS A 143 35.04 -23.04 16.15
CA LYS A 143 33.58 -23.20 15.97
C LYS A 143 33.14 -23.02 14.51
N VAL A 144 33.68 -22.01 13.83
CA VAL A 144 33.47 -21.77 12.39
C VAL A 144 34.00 -22.94 11.56
N GLY A 145 35.20 -23.44 11.87
CA GLY A 145 35.77 -24.62 11.22
C GLY A 145 34.91 -25.88 11.40
N GLY A 146 34.30 -26.05 12.57
CA GLY A 146 33.37 -27.14 12.83
C GLY A 146 32.11 -27.09 11.97
N ILE A 147 31.53 -25.90 11.77
CA ILE A 147 30.43 -25.72 10.81
C ILE A 147 30.89 -26.11 9.41
N PHE A 148 32.04 -25.59 8.97
CA PHE A 148 32.57 -25.86 7.63
C PHE A 148 32.83 -27.35 7.37
N GLN A 149 33.29 -28.08 8.38
CA GLN A 149 33.51 -29.54 8.32
C GLN A 149 32.21 -30.36 8.36
N GLY A 150 31.05 -29.71 8.51
CA GLY A 150 29.76 -30.40 8.47
C GLY A 150 29.27 -30.93 9.82
N LEU A 151 29.85 -30.53 10.97
CA LEU A 151 29.44 -31.00 12.31
C LEU A 151 27.95 -30.81 12.62
N TYR A 152 27.29 -29.88 11.94
CA TYR A 152 25.88 -29.51 12.16
C TYR A 152 25.00 -29.76 10.92
N SER A 153 25.55 -30.37 9.87
CA SER A 153 24.85 -30.73 8.64
C SER A 153 24.20 -32.09 8.78
N SER A 154 22.98 -32.26 8.27
CA SER A 154 22.22 -33.51 8.35
C SER A 154 22.91 -34.70 7.69
N ASN A 155 23.81 -34.44 6.73
CA ASN A 155 24.46 -35.46 5.90
C ASN A 155 25.98 -35.53 6.13
N GLY A 156 26.51 -34.81 7.13
CA GLY A 156 27.95 -34.77 7.44
C GLY A 156 28.86 -34.17 6.35
N LYS A 157 28.29 -33.65 5.26
CA LYS A 157 29.04 -33.00 4.18
C LYS A 157 29.55 -31.63 4.60
N GLN A 158 30.67 -31.20 4.00
CA GLN A 158 31.18 -29.83 4.14
C GLN A 158 30.06 -28.82 3.88
N ASP A 159 30.01 -27.79 4.71
CA ASP A 159 28.98 -26.75 4.67
C ASP A 159 29.62 -25.35 4.53
N THR A 160 28.82 -24.37 4.15
CA THR A 160 29.25 -22.97 4.11
C THR A 160 28.82 -22.24 5.38
N VAL A 161 29.64 -21.29 5.81
CA VAL A 161 29.36 -20.49 7.01
C VAL A 161 28.79 -19.14 6.59
N LEU A 162 27.63 -18.80 7.13
CA LEU A 162 26.96 -17.53 6.92
C LEU A 162 27.14 -16.65 8.17
N ILE A 163 27.66 -15.44 7.98
CA ILE A 163 27.67 -14.40 9.02
C ILE A 163 26.61 -13.36 8.65
N GLU A 164 25.59 -13.22 9.49
CA GLU A 164 24.41 -12.42 9.22
C GLU A 164 24.11 -11.40 10.33
N GLU A 165 23.24 -10.45 10.01
CA GLU A 165 22.73 -9.51 10.99
C GLU A 165 22.02 -10.22 12.15
N LYS A 166 22.31 -9.77 13.37
CA LYS A 166 21.53 -10.16 14.54
C LYS A 166 20.15 -9.50 14.47
N LEU A 167 19.11 -10.33 14.51
CA LEU A 167 17.73 -9.87 14.47
C LEU A 167 17.27 -9.47 15.86
N ILE A 168 16.72 -8.26 15.96
CA ILE A 168 16.15 -7.72 17.19
C ILE A 168 14.62 -7.76 17.05
N PRO A 169 13.90 -8.44 17.94
CA PRO A 169 12.44 -8.47 17.93
C PRO A 169 11.83 -7.07 17.88
N GLY A 170 10.75 -6.91 17.12
CA GLY A 170 10.03 -5.63 17.07
C GLY A 170 9.04 -5.46 18.22
N ASN A 171 8.59 -4.22 18.43
CA ASN A 171 7.53 -3.90 19.40
C ASN A 171 6.29 -4.77 19.17
N GLY A 172 5.74 -5.33 20.25
CA GLY A 172 4.60 -6.24 20.24
C GLY A 172 4.92 -7.68 19.82
N PHE A 173 6.12 -7.96 19.32
CA PHE A 173 6.62 -9.31 19.05
C PHE A 173 7.66 -9.77 20.08
N GLU A 174 8.31 -8.84 20.78
CA GLU A 174 9.30 -9.11 21.83
C GLU A 174 8.74 -9.96 22.98
N LEU A 175 7.44 -9.88 23.26
CA LEU A 175 6.77 -10.69 24.28
C LEU A 175 6.88 -12.20 24.01
N PHE A 176 7.04 -12.60 22.75
CA PHE A 176 7.23 -13.99 22.34
C PHE A 176 8.71 -14.40 22.32
N CYS A 177 9.62 -13.46 22.55
CA CYS A 177 11.06 -13.65 22.36
C CYS A 177 11.85 -13.59 23.67
N THR A 178 11.23 -13.93 24.80
CA THR A 178 11.82 -13.84 26.15
C THR A 178 13.09 -14.66 26.30
N HIS A 179 13.06 -15.92 25.82
CA HIS A 179 14.19 -16.86 25.95
C HIS A 179 15.02 -17.01 24.66
N GLY A 180 14.56 -16.42 23.55
CA GLY A 180 15.19 -16.58 22.23
C GLY A 180 14.32 -15.99 21.14
N LEU A 181 14.77 -16.07 19.88
CA LEU A 181 13.99 -15.50 18.77
C LEU A 181 12.82 -16.41 18.39
N ALA A 182 11.59 -15.96 18.61
CA ALA A 182 10.41 -16.62 18.06
C ALA A 182 10.33 -16.44 16.55
N ASP A 183 9.73 -17.44 15.89
CA ASP A 183 9.46 -17.40 14.47
C ASP A 183 8.04 -17.84 14.18
N MET A 184 7.49 -17.37 13.07
CA MET A 184 6.18 -17.70 12.59
C MET A 184 6.30 -18.53 11.32
N ARG A 185 5.72 -19.72 11.34
CA ARG A 185 5.60 -20.58 10.17
C ARG A 185 4.27 -20.34 9.49
N ILE A 186 4.33 -20.17 8.17
CA ILE A 186 3.17 -20.02 7.30
C ILE A 186 3.28 -21.09 6.22
N ILE A 187 2.22 -21.87 6.04
CA ILE A 187 2.11 -22.73 4.87
C ILE A 187 1.41 -21.94 3.76
N MET A 188 2.03 -21.95 2.59
CA MET A 188 1.56 -21.35 1.37
C MET A 188 1.21 -22.47 0.39
N PHE A 189 0.02 -22.40 -0.20
CA PHE A 189 -0.39 -23.29 -1.27
C PHE A 189 -1.08 -22.51 -2.37
N ASN A 190 -0.61 -22.65 -3.61
CA ASN A 190 -1.20 -22.00 -4.78
C ASN A 190 -1.37 -20.47 -4.60
N LEU A 191 -0.34 -19.78 -4.09
CA LEU A 191 -0.33 -18.36 -3.72
C LEU A 191 -1.27 -17.96 -2.57
N VAL A 192 -1.97 -18.90 -1.95
CA VAL A 192 -2.88 -18.71 -0.83
C VAL A 192 -2.17 -19.05 0.49
N PRO A 193 -2.07 -18.12 1.45
CA PRO A 193 -1.72 -18.48 2.82
C PRO A 193 -2.85 -19.30 3.44
N VAL A 194 -2.55 -20.54 3.83
CA VAL A 194 -3.56 -21.51 4.27
C VAL A 194 -3.64 -21.69 5.79
N ILE A 195 -2.49 -21.68 6.46
CA ILE A 195 -2.38 -21.90 7.90
C ILE A 195 -1.10 -21.26 8.44
N ALA A 196 -1.14 -20.77 9.69
CA ALA A 196 0.00 -20.12 10.34
C ALA A 196 0.10 -20.51 11.82
N MET A 197 1.33 -20.62 12.32
CA MET A 197 1.63 -20.81 13.74
C MET A 197 2.83 -19.97 14.16
N LEU A 198 2.88 -19.61 15.45
CA LEU A 198 4.07 -19.08 16.09
C LEU A 198 4.79 -20.20 16.86
N ARG A 199 6.12 -20.24 16.74
CA ARG A 199 6.99 -21.10 17.55
C ARG A 199 7.73 -20.21 18.55
N VAL A 200 7.42 -20.41 19.82
CA VAL A 200 7.93 -19.61 20.93
C VAL A 200 9.03 -20.41 21.65
N PRO A 201 10.26 -19.88 21.72
CA PRO A 201 11.34 -20.47 22.51
C PRO A 201 11.05 -20.40 24.01
N THR A 202 11.53 -21.41 24.73
CA THR A 202 11.44 -21.52 26.18
C THR A 202 12.83 -21.75 26.75
N GLU A 203 12.97 -21.64 28.06
CA GLU A 203 14.19 -22.06 28.77
C GLU A 203 14.48 -23.54 28.50
N GLN A 204 13.46 -24.41 28.58
CA GLN A 204 13.58 -25.85 28.33
C GLN A 204 14.12 -26.17 26.92
N SER A 205 13.79 -25.36 25.91
CA SER A 205 14.31 -25.54 24.56
C SER A 205 15.70 -24.94 24.34
N GLY A 206 16.35 -24.44 25.40
CA GLY A 206 17.63 -23.75 25.34
C GLY A 206 17.55 -22.47 24.50
N GLY A 207 16.40 -21.79 24.53
CA GLY A 207 16.16 -20.58 23.74
C GLY A 207 15.92 -20.81 22.25
N LYS A 208 15.56 -22.04 21.84
CA LYS A 208 15.29 -22.39 20.43
C LYS A 208 13.80 -22.53 20.13
N ALA A 209 13.37 -22.09 18.96
CA ALA A 209 12.01 -22.25 18.44
C ALA A 209 11.74 -23.69 17.92
N ASN A 210 12.05 -24.70 18.74
CA ASN A 210 11.92 -26.12 18.42
C ASN A 210 10.92 -26.78 19.36
N LEU A 211 9.74 -27.14 18.82
CA LEU A 211 8.64 -27.74 19.57
C LEU A 211 9.02 -29.08 20.21
N ALA A 212 9.85 -29.89 19.54
CA ALA A 212 10.30 -31.17 20.05
C ALA A 212 11.29 -31.05 21.23
N GLN A 213 11.88 -29.86 21.43
CA GLN A 213 12.79 -29.57 22.55
C GLN A 213 12.09 -28.80 23.68
N GLY A 214 10.75 -28.75 23.71
CA GLY A 214 10.00 -28.03 24.74
C GLY A 214 9.63 -26.59 24.38
N GLY A 215 9.79 -26.19 23.12
CA GLY A 215 9.21 -24.94 22.61
C GLY A 215 7.67 -25.00 22.56
N ILE A 216 7.03 -23.84 22.55
CA ILE A 216 5.57 -23.70 22.53
C ILE A 216 5.09 -23.38 21.11
N GLY A 217 4.00 -24.03 20.69
CA GLY A 217 3.30 -23.73 19.44
C GLY A 217 2.06 -22.90 19.72
N LEU A 218 1.88 -21.77 19.05
CA LEU A 218 0.66 -20.96 19.15
C LEU A 218 -0.02 -20.90 17.78
N GLY A 219 -1.29 -21.29 17.70
CA GLY A 219 -2.04 -21.21 16.45
C GLY A 219 -2.51 -19.79 16.16
N ILE A 220 -2.31 -19.37 14.91
CA ILE A 220 -2.66 -18.01 14.46
C ILE A 220 -3.85 -18.11 13.51
N ASP A 221 -4.90 -17.36 13.80
CA ASP A 221 -5.98 -17.18 12.86
C ASP A 221 -5.52 -16.28 11.69
N ILE A 222 -5.52 -16.81 10.47
CA ILE A 222 -5.01 -16.11 9.28
C ILE A 222 -5.83 -14.88 8.91
N VAL A 223 -7.10 -14.73 9.35
CA VAL A 223 -8.01 -13.62 8.98
C VAL A 223 -8.06 -12.50 10.01
N THR A 224 -7.81 -12.80 11.28
CA THR A 224 -7.80 -11.83 12.38
C THR A 224 -6.39 -11.57 12.89
N GLY A 225 -5.46 -12.51 12.72
CA GLY A 225 -4.11 -12.47 13.26
C GLY A 225 -4.05 -12.74 14.76
N LYS A 226 -5.16 -13.13 15.37
CA LYS A 226 -5.24 -13.44 16.79
C LYS A 226 -4.70 -14.83 17.07
N ILE A 227 -4.05 -14.97 18.21
CA ILE A 227 -3.68 -16.27 18.77
C ILE A 227 -4.93 -16.90 19.40
N ASN A 228 -5.29 -18.10 18.96
CA ASN A 228 -6.51 -18.80 19.38
C ASN A 228 -6.27 -20.20 19.97
N SER A 229 -5.03 -20.69 19.92
CA SER A 229 -4.67 -22.02 20.40
C SER A 229 -3.22 -22.03 20.87
N LEU A 230 -2.93 -22.90 21.84
CA LEU A 230 -1.61 -23.18 22.37
C LEU A 230 -1.38 -24.67 22.36
N TYR A 231 -0.17 -25.10 22.03
CA TYR A 231 0.24 -26.49 22.01
C TYR A 231 1.61 -26.63 22.65
N ARG A 232 1.72 -27.60 23.57
CA ARG A 232 2.99 -27.92 24.25
C ARG A 232 2.97 -29.39 24.66
N GLN A 233 4.07 -30.10 24.40
CA GLN A 233 4.29 -31.49 24.85
C GLN A 233 3.10 -32.43 24.56
N GLY A 234 2.50 -32.34 23.36
CA GLY A 234 1.38 -33.18 22.96
C GLY A 234 0.00 -32.70 23.42
N GLN A 235 -0.09 -31.67 24.27
CA GLN A 235 -1.35 -31.12 24.75
C GLN A 235 -1.74 -29.85 24.00
N SER A 236 -3.02 -29.73 23.63
CA SER A 236 -3.59 -28.57 22.93
C SER A 236 -4.62 -27.85 23.79
N TYR A 237 -4.58 -26.52 23.79
CA TYR A 237 -5.42 -25.63 24.58
C TYR A 237 -6.06 -24.59 23.65
N THR A 238 -7.38 -24.58 23.56
CA THR A 238 -8.15 -23.63 22.73
C THR A 238 -8.99 -22.68 23.58
N ASN A 239 -9.66 -23.22 24.61
CA ASN A 239 -10.59 -22.46 25.45
C ASN A 239 -9.85 -21.66 26.53
N SER A 240 -8.93 -22.29 27.27
CA SER A 240 -8.19 -21.65 28.36
C SER A 240 -6.73 -22.03 28.26
N PHE A 241 -5.85 -21.03 28.25
CA PHE A 241 -4.41 -21.24 28.24
C PHE A 241 -3.92 -21.45 29.67
N PRO A 242 -2.85 -22.22 29.90
CA PRO A 242 -2.19 -22.30 31.20
C PRO A 242 -1.86 -20.89 31.73
N SER A 243 -1.93 -20.69 33.04
CA SER A 243 -1.74 -19.37 33.69
C SER A 243 -0.45 -18.67 33.25
N GLU A 244 0.66 -19.43 33.18
CA GLU A 244 1.99 -19.00 32.71
C GLU A 244 1.96 -18.35 31.31
N TRP A 245 1.08 -18.84 30.42
CA TRP A 245 1.01 -18.44 29.01
C TRP A 245 -0.30 -17.72 28.64
N SER A 246 -1.14 -17.43 29.64
CA SER A 246 -2.43 -16.77 29.48
C SER A 246 -2.33 -15.43 28.75
N GLN A 247 -1.22 -14.71 28.95
CA GLN A 247 -0.88 -13.46 28.28
C GLN A 247 -0.87 -13.52 26.75
N PHE A 248 -0.69 -14.70 26.15
CA PHE A 248 -0.68 -14.87 24.70
C PHE A 248 -2.07 -14.96 24.07
N LYS A 249 -3.09 -15.34 24.84
CA LYS A 249 -4.44 -15.55 24.34
C LYS A 249 -4.99 -14.25 23.72
N ASN A 250 -5.59 -14.35 22.54
CA ASN A 250 -6.16 -13.22 21.77
C ASN A 250 -5.17 -12.11 21.36
N LYS A 251 -3.88 -12.22 21.66
CA LYS A 251 -2.88 -11.27 21.17
C LYS A 251 -2.82 -11.33 19.65
N LYS A 252 -2.67 -10.16 19.02
CA LYS A 252 -2.59 -10.03 17.57
C LYS A 252 -1.14 -9.99 17.12
N ILE A 253 -0.81 -10.76 16.09
CA ILE A 253 0.50 -10.71 15.45
C ILE A 253 0.67 -9.38 14.70
N PRO A 254 1.73 -8.59 14.98
CA PRO A 254 1.99 -7.35 14.26
C PRO A 254 2.43 -7.62 12.81
N TYR A 255 2.27 -6.63 11.93
CA TYR A 255 2.64 -6.71 10.50
C TYR A 255 1.99 -7.87 9.71
N ARG A 256 0.82 -8.35 10.15
CA ARG A 256 0.21 -9.55 9.58
C ARG A 256 0.00 -9.45 8.06
N GLN A 257 -0.52 -8.33 7.57
CA GLN A 257 -0.83 -8.21 6.15
C GLN A 257 0.47 -8.20 5.30
N GLU A 258 1.54 -7.58 5.78
CA GLU A 258 2.87 -7.56 5.13
C GLU A 258 3.45 -8.96 5.06
N ILE A 259 3.32 -9.69 6.17
CA ILE A 259 3.81 -11.05 6.27
C ILE A 259 3.13 -11.93 5.23
N LEU A 260 1.79 -11.87 5.13
CA LEU A 260 1.05 -12.66 4.14
C LEU A 260 1.40 -12.23 2.70
N GLU A 261 1.51 -10.94 2.44
CA GLU A 261 1.90 -10.41 1.12
C GLU A 261 3.30 -10.78 0.70
N TYR A 262 4.28 -10.63 1.58
CA TYR A 262 5.64 -11.05 1.28
C TYR A 262 5.75 -12.56 1.12
N SER A 263 4.92 -13.35 1.80
CA SER A 263 4.90 -14.81 1.64
C SER A 263 4.29 -15.21 0.30
N ALA A 264 3.17 -14.59 -0.10
CA ALA A 264 2.57 -14.81 -1.42
C ALA A 264 3.50 -14.37 -2.57
N ASN A 265 4.15 -13.21 -2.44
CA ASN A 265 5.14 -12.76 -3.42
C ASN A 265 6.39 -13.66 -3.45
N ALA A 266 6.88 -14.12 -2.29
CA ALA A 266 8.01 -15.05 -2.25
C ALA A 266 7.67 -16.37 -2.96
N GLN A 267 6.46 -16.90 -2.75
CA GLN A 267 6.02 -18.13 -3.42
C GLN A 267 5.94 -17.94 -4.94
N TYR A 268 5.42 -16.80 -5.38
CA TYR A 268 5.35 -16.42 -6.79
C TYR A 268 6.73 -16.44 -7.44
N PHE A 269 7.71 -15.75 -6.86
CA PHE A 269 9.05 -15.67 -7.42
C PHE A 269 9.80 -17.00 -7.38
N VAL A 270 9.64 -17.79 -6.30
CA VAL A 270 10.24 -19.13 -6.20
C VAL A 270 9.58 -20.09 -7.19
N ASN A 271 8.38 -19.76 -7.69
CA ASN A 271 7.60 -20.55 -8.63
C ASN A 271 7.41 -21.98 -8.12
N SER A 272 6.84 -22.12 -6.92
CA SER A 272 6.56 -23.40 -6.26
C SER A 272 5.17 -23.37 -5.64
N GLY A 273 4.33 -24.35 -5.93
CA GLY A 273 2.94 -24.34 -5.49
C GLY A 273 2.72 -24.70 -4.02
N TYR A 274 3.63 -25.38 -3.33
CA TYR A 274 3.60 -25.64 -1.88
C TYR A 274 4.90 -25.23 -1.18
N LEU A 275 4.83 -24.34 -0.18
CA LEU A 275 5.99 -23.94 0.61
C LEU A 275 5.60 -23.70 2.08
N GLY A 276 6.45 -24.12 3.01
CA GLY A 276 6.46 -23.53 4.35
C GLY A 276 7.46 -22.39 4.40
N MET A 277 7.07 -21.28 5.03
CA MET A 277 7.91 -20.09 5.14
C MET A 277 8.01 -19.69 6.61
N ASP A 278 9.24 -19.51 7.06
CA ASP A 278 9.52 -19.10 8.43
C ASP A 278 9.86 -17.63 8.45
N ARG A 279 9.11 -16.85 9.22
CA ARG A 279 9.22 -15.41 9.29
C ARG A 279 9.41 -14.94 10.70
N VAL A 280 9.98 -13.75 10.85
CA VAL A 280 10.12 -13.09 12.15
C VAL A 280 9.81 -11.60 12.03
N VAL A 281 9.20 -11.02 13.06
CA VAL A 281 8.99 -9.58 13.14
C VAL A 281 10.16 -8.96 13.89
N THR A 282 10.85 -8.04 13.21
CA THR A 282 12.00 -7.33 13.77
C THR A 282 11.70 -5.84 13.94
N THR A 283 12.58 -5.11 14.61
CA THR A 283 12.54 -3.64 14.64
C THR A 283 12.55 -3.02 13.23
N LYS A 284 13.07 -3.72 12.21
CA LYS A 284 13.08 -3.29 10.80
C LYS A 284 11.91 -3.84 9.99
N GLY A 285 10.87 -4.36 10.65
CA GLY A 285 9.71 -5.00 10.02
C GLY A 285 9.88 -6.52 9.83
N PRO A 286 8.94 -7.17 9.12
CA PRO A 286 8.90 -8.62 9.01
C PRO A 286 9.90 -9.17 7.99
N LYS A 287 10.72 -10.13 8.40
CA LYS A 287 11.75 -10.77 7.57
C LYS A 287 11.49 -12.25 7.36
N LEU A 288 11.89 -12.75 6.20
CA LEU A 288 11.90 -14.17 5.87
C LEU A 288 13.21 -14.79 6.34
N LEU A 289 13.14 -15.79 7.22
CA LEU A 289 14.29 -16.53 7.74
C LEU A 289 14.72 -17.64 6.79
N GLU A 290 13.74 -18.45 6.38
CA GLU A 290 13.93 -19.60 5.49
C GLU A 290 12.63 -19.97 4.78
N ILE A 291 12.76 -20.70 3.67
CA ILE A 291 11.67 -21.40 3.00
C ILE A 291 11.97 -22.89 3.03
N ASN A 292 10.92 -23.70 3.12
CA ASN A 292 11.00 -25.14 3.28
C ASN A 292 10.02 -25.80 2.30
N ALA A 293 10.54 -26.49 1.29
CA ALA A 293 9.71 -27.24 0.33
C ALA A 293 8.97 -28.41 1.00
N ARG A 294 9.51 -28.95 2.11
CA ARG A 294 8.94 -30.09 2.86
C ARG A 294 8.65 -29.72 4.31
N ALA A 295 7.89 -28.64 4.51
CA ALA A 295 7.59 -28.12 5.84
C ALA A 295 6.85 -29.12 6.74
N GLY A 296 7.25 -29.16 8.01
CA GLY A 296 6.63 -30.02 9.02
C GLY A 296 5.14 -29.75 9.22
N LEU A 297 4.38 -30.78 9.59
CA LEU A 297 2.91 -30.79 9.60
C LEU A 297 2.28 -30.61 10.99
N GLU A 298 3.09 -30.44 12.03
CA GLU A 298 2.66 -30.20 13.43
C GLU A 298 1.70 -29.02 13.57
N ILE A 299 1.78 -28.08 12.63
CA ILE A 299 0.89 -26.92 12.53
C ILE A 299 -0.60 -27.29 12.56
N GLN A 300 -0.97 -28.47 12.04
CA GLN A 300 -2.36 -28.96 12.07
C GLN A 300 -2.85 -29.25 13.49
N ASN A 301 -1.97 -29.83 14.32
CA ASN A 301 -2.25 -30.15 15.71
C ASN A 301 -2.36 -28.86 16.53
N ILE A 302 -1.46 -27.91 16.26
CA ILE A 302 -1.39 -26.63 16.95
C ILE A 302 -2.65 -25.82 16.72
N THR A 303 -3.07 -25.64 15.46
CA THR A 303 -4.23 -24.81 15.15
C THR A 303 -5.56 -25.57 15.26
N GLY A 304 -5.52 -26.88 15.45
CA GLY A 304 -6.69 -27.76 15.37
C GLY A 304 -7.36 -27.74 13.99
N LYS A 305 -6.62 -27.48 12.90
CA LYS A 305 -7.19 -27.35 11.54
C LYS A 305 -6.62 -28.43 10.61
N PRO A 306 -7.48 -29.30 10.03
CA PRO A 306 -7.06 -30.35 9.10
C PRO A 306 -6.57 -29.76 7.76
N LEU A 307 -5.29 -29.93 7.45
CA LEU A 307 -4.65 -29.27 6.29
C LEU A 307 -5.12 -29.88 4.97
N LEU A 308 -5.37 -31.19 4.88
CA LEU A 308 -5.83 -31.82 3.64
C LEU A 308 -7.17 -31.23 3.18
N GLN A 309 -8.11 -31.02 4.11
CA GLN A 309 -9.40 -30.37 3.79
C GLN A 309 -9.23 -28.93 3.31
N ILE A 310 -8.24 -28.19 3.84
CA ILE A 310 -7.97 -26.83 3.39
C ILE A 310 -7.36 -26.83 2.00
N MET A 311 -6.39 -27.71 1.75
CA MET A 311 -5.70 -27.81 0.45
C MET A 311 -6.66 -28.19 -0.66
N LYS A 312 -7.56 -29.16 -0.42
CA LYS A 312 -8.59 -29.57 -1.40
C LYS A 312 -9.51 -28.44 -1.86
N LYS A 313 -9.74 -27.42 -1.02
CA LYS A 313 -10.56 -26.25 -1.42
C LYS A 313 -9.85 -25.32 -2.40
N ILE A 314 -8.54 -25.48 -2.56
CA ILE A 314 -7.65 -24.54 -3.25
C ILE A 314 -6.93 -25.20 -4.43
N GLU A 315 -6.80 -26.53 -4.45
CA GLU A 315 -5.99 -27.26 -5.44
C GLU A 315 -6.44 -27.03 -6.88
N ASP A 316 -7.75 -26.93 -7.12
CA ASP A 316 -8.32 -26.69 -8.46
C ASP A 316 -8.44 -25.19 -8.83
N LEU A 317 -8.06 -24.27 -7.93
CA LEU A 317 -8.19 -22.84 -8.20
C LEU A 317 -7.07 -22.34 -9.12
N HIS A 318 -7.41 -21.62 -10.19
CA HIS A 318 -6.40 -20.93 -10.99
C HIS A 318 -6.07 -19.56 -10.40
N VAL A 319 -5.09 -19.51 -9.48
CA VAL A 319 -4.69 -18.28 -8.79
C VAL A 319 -3.61 -17.54 -9.58
N THR A 320 -4.01 -16.50 -10.31
CA THR A 320 -3.13 -15.77 -11.25
C THR A 320 -2.17 -14.78 -10.60
N SER A 321 -2.38 -14.37 -9.35
CA SER A 321 -1.53 -13.38 -8.70
C SER A 321 -1.52 -13.50 -7.17
N PRO A 322 -0.44 -13.05 -6.50
CA PRO A 322 -0.36 -12.98 -5.05
C PRO A 322 -1.52 -12.20 -4.42
N SER A 323 -1.92 -11.08 -5.03
CA SER A 323 -3.07 -10.30 -4.55
C SER A 323 -4.37 -11.08 -4.57
N LYS A 324 -4.59 -11.90 -5.61
CA LYS A 324 -5.79 -12.74 -5.70
C LYS A 324 -5.73 -13.87 -4.69
N GLY A 325 -4.57 -14.49 -4.48
CA GLY A 325 -4.38 -15.50 -3.44
C GLY A 325 -4.71 -15.00 -2.03
N LEU A 326 -4.35 -13.76 -1.71
CA LEU A 326 -4.71 -13.13 -0.43
C LEU A 326 -6.21 -12.81 -0.30
N GLU A 327 -6.85 -12.39 -1.39
CA GLU A 327 -8.29 -12.18 -1.44
C GLU A 327 -9.04 -13.50 -1.22
N ILE A 328 -8.59 -14.57 -1.87
CA ILE A 328 -9.11 -15.93 -1.70
C ILE A 328 -8.92 -16.40 -0.26
N SER A 329 -7.73 -16.23 0.32
CA SER A 329 -7.45 -16.57 1.74
C SER A 329 -8.42 -15.86 2.68
N ARG A 330 -8.56 -14.53 2.55
CA ARG A 330 -9.51 -13.75 3.37
C ARG A 330 -10.95 -14.20 3.17
N THR A 331 -11.31 -14.59 1.96
CA THR A 331 -12.64 -15.05 1.61
C THR A 331 -12.95 -16.42 2.21
N LEU A 332 -12.05 -17.39 2.03
CA LEU A 332 -12.25 -18.78 2.44
C LEU A 332 -12.22 -18.96 3.96
N PHE A 333 -11.49 -18.09 4.66
CA PHE A 333 -11.27 -18.21 6.10
C PHE A 333 -11.98 -17.12 6.93
N SER A 334 -12.79 -16.25 6.30
CA SER A 334 -13.62 -15.27 7.03
C SER A 334 -14.82 -15.96 7.68
N PRO A 335 -15.12 -15.67 8.96
CA PRO A 335 -16.27 -16.26 9.66
C PRO A 335 -17.64 -15.73 9.18
N ASP A 336 -17.70 -14.54 8.57
CA ASP A 336 -18.95 -13.89 8.17
C ASP A 336 -19.21 -14.02 6.66
N ARG A 337 -20.11 -14.92 6.28
CA ARG A 337 -20.76 -14.93 4.96
C ARG A 337 -22.25 -15.23 5.11
N THR A 338 -23.00 -14.26 5.61
CA THR A 338 -24.33 -14.00 5.05
C THR A 338 -24.14 -13.01 3.89
N SER A 339 -24.60 -13.42 2.73
CA SER A 339 -24.45 -12.76 1.44
C SER A 339 -24.93 -11.30 1.44
N ASP A 340 -24.07 -10.37 1.04
CA ASP A 340 -24.44 -9.03 0.56
C ASP A 340 -25.28 -9.14 -0.73
N ILE A 341 -26.56 -9.43 -0.59
CA ILE A 341 -27.55 -9.19 -1.64
C ILE A 341 -27.84 -7.70 -1.61
N LYS A 342 -27.42 -6.95 -2.64
CA LYS A 342 -27.81 -5.55 -2.79
C LYS A 342 -29.33 -5.50 -3.08
N PRO A 343 -30.15 -4.86 -2.23
CA PRO A 343 -31.56 -4.66 -2.54
C PRO A 343 -31.69 -3.77 -3.78
N THR A 344 -32.63 -4.09 -4.66
CA THR A 344 -32.87 -3.40 -5.93
C THR A 344 -33.62 -2.07 -5.78
N ASN A 345 -34.39 -1.87 -4.69
CA ASN A 345 -35.12 -0.63 -4.42
C ASN A 345 -34.74 -0.03 -3.05
N THR A 346 -34.08 1.14 -3.04
CA THR A 346 -33.64 1.81 -1.81
C THR A 346 -34.04 3.28 -1.78
N ILE A 347 -34.47 3.79 -0.61
CA ILE A 347 -34.82 5.20 -0.40
C ILE A 347 -34.18 5.73 0.89
N TYR A 348 -33.72 6.97 0.90
CA TYR A 348 -33.11 7.65 2.05
C TYR A 348 -34.18 8.31 2.92
N LEU A 349 -33.85 8.66 4.18
CA LEU A 349 -34.77 9.39 5.06
C LEU A 349 -35.20 10.74 4.45
N SER A 350 -34.29 11.37 3.71
CA SER A 350 -34.58 12.49 2.83
C SER A 350 -33.62 12.51 1.65
N GLN A 351 -34.09 12.90 0.46
CA GLN A 351 -33.31 13.01 -0.78
C GLN A 351 -33.92 13.99 -1.78
N PRO A 352 -33.13 14.61 -2.67
CA PRO A 352 -33.67 15.36 -3.80
C PRO A 352 -34.37 14.44 -4.80
N GLY A 353 -35.43 14.94 -5.44
CA GLY A 353 -36.17 14.26 -6.50
C GLY A 353 -36.78 15.24 -7.49
N ARG A 354 -37.50 14.71 -8.49
CA ARG A 354 -38.27 15.51 -9.47
C ARG A 354 -39.70 15.02 -9.54
N LEU A 355 -40.62 15.98 -9.57
CA LEU A 355 -42.02 15.76 -9.90
C LEU A 355 -42.25 16.22 -11.34
N LEU A 356 -42.60 15.29 -12.22
CA LEU A 356 -42.93 15.57 -13.62
C LEU A 356 -44.44 15.49 -13.77
N TYR A 357 -45.03 16.43 -14.48
CA TYR A 357 -46.46 16.47 -14.72
C TYR A 357 -46.76 17.12 -16.07
N PHE A 358 -47.87 16.77 -16.70
CA PHE A 358 -48.31 17.39 -17.95
C PHE A 358 -49.47 18.33 -17.68
N LYS A 359 -49.34 19.59 -18.09
CA LYS A 359 -50.37 20.61 -17.97
C LYS A 359 -50.39 21.43 -19.26
N ASP A 360 -51.58 21.66 -19.81
CA ASP A 360 -51.79 22.39 -21.07
C ASP A 360 -50.98 21.80 -22.25
N GLY A 361 -50.95 20.47 -22.36
CA GLY A 361 -50.18 19.74 -23.38
C GLY A 361 -48.65 19.82 -23.21
N LYS A 362 -48.13 20.58 -22.23
CA LYS A 362 -46.70 20.74 -21.99
C LYS A 362 -46.23 19.94 -20.78
N LYS A 363 -45.09 19.28 -20.94
CA LYS A 363 -44.38 18.62 -19.84
C LYS A 363 -43.74 19.67 -18.93
N ARG A 364 -44.06 19.62 -17.64
CA ARG A 364 -43.46 20.45 -16.60
C ARG A 364 -42.65 19.59 -15.65
N VAL A 365 -41.55 20.12 -15.15
CA VAL A 365 -40.66 19.44 -14.20
C VAL A 365 -40.47 20.36 -13.00
N LEU A 366 -40.87 19.88 -11.83
CA LEU A 366 -40.69 20.59 -10.57
C LEU A 366 -39.67 19.84 -9.71
N PRO A 367 -38.56 20.49 -9.35
CA PRO A 367 -37.62 19.89 -8.43
C PRO A 367 -38.18 19.93 -6.99
N ILE A 368 -38.04 18.83 -6.24
CA ILE A 368 -38.65 18.65 -4.92
C ILE A 368 -37.70 17.93 -3.94
N THR A 369 -37.92 18.11 -2.64
CA THR A 369 -37.31 17.26 -1.60
C THR A 369 -38.27 16.13 -1.26
N ILE A 370 -37.80 14.89 -1.34
CA ILE A 370 -38.53 13.70 -0.92
C ILE A 370 -38.07 13.35 0.49
N SER A 371 -39.01 13.22 1.41
CA SER A 371 -38.76 12.70 2.76
C SER A 371 -39.64 11.48 3.01
N VAL A 372 -39.22 10.60 3.90
CA VAL A 372 -40.00 9.41 4.25
C VAL A 372 -40.59 9.57 5.64
N SER A 373 -41.82 9.11 5.82
CA SER A 373 -42.45 9.02 7.14
C SER A 373 -43.13 7.68 7.28
N ILE A 374 -42.74 6.95 8.33
CA ILE A 374 -43.43 5.72 8.73
C ILE A 374 -44.71 6.02 9.52
N ASP A 375 -44.90 7.24 10.01
CA ASP A 375 -46.11 7.60 10.77
C ASP A 375 -47.27 7.94 9.84
N LYS A 376 -46.96 8.47 8.65
CA LYS A 376 -47.97 8.82 7.64
C LYS A 376 -48.35 7.61 6.79
N LYS A 377 -49.66 7.35 6.68
CA LYS A 377 -50.20 6.27 5.84
C LYS A 377 -50.08 6.58 4.35
N ARG A 378 -50.37 7.83 3.96
CA ARG A 378 -50.44 8.33 2.58
C ARG A 378 -49.27 9.25 2.26
N ASN A 379 -49.14 9.68 1.00
CA ASN A 379 -48.12 10.67 0.60
C ASN A 379 -48.66 12.09 0.72
N TYR A 380 -47.84 13.02 1.20
CA TYR A 380 -48.25 14.40 1.47
C TYR A 380 -47.33 15.40 0.79
N THR A 381 -47.82 16.60 0.49
CA THR A 381 -47.03 17.69 -0.08
C THR A 381 -47.58 19.05 0.34
N SER A 382 -46.80 20.12 0.11
CA SER A 382 -47.23 21.49 0.38
C SER A 382 -48.34 21.94 -0.57
N GLU A 383 -49.19 22.85 -0.12
CA GLU A 383 -50.29 23.44 -0.91
C GLU A 383 -49.84 23.98 -2.27
N THR A 384 -48.69 24.65 -2.32
CA THR A 384 -48.10 25.17 -3.57
C THR A 384 -47.79 24.10 -4.64
N ILE A 385 -47.60 22.84 -4.26
CA ILE A 385 -47.45 21.73 -5.21
C ILE A 385 -48.83 21.25 -5.66
N ILE A 386 -49.80 21.17 -4.75
CA ILE A 386 -51.17 20.79 -5.08
C ILE A 386 -51.74 21.75 -6.12
N GLU A 387 -51.61 23.06 -5.92
CA GLU A 387 -52.04 24.09 -6.88
C GLU A 387 -51.41 23.91 -8.27
N LYS A 388 -50.12 23.55 -8.34
CA LYS A 388 -49.42 23.27 -9.60
C LYS A 388 -49.94 22.02 -10.29
N LEU A 389 -50.36 21.03 -9.51
CA LEU A 389 -50.91 19.76 -10.00
C LEU A 389 -52.41 19.83 -10.32
N THR A 390 -53.14 20.86 -9.88
CA THR A 390 -54.54 21.06 -10.25
C THR A 390 -54.67 21.17 -11.77
N GLY A 391 -55.44 20.24 -12.36
CA GLY A 391 -55.62 20.11 -13.81
C GLY A 391 -54.48 19.40 -14.56
N ALA A 392 -53.45 18.90 -13.87
CA ALA A 392 -52.37 18.16 -14.48
C ALA A 392 -52.72 16.67 -14.70
N LYS A 393 -52.19 16.09 -15.78
CA LYS A 393 -52.28 14.65 -16.10
C LYS A 393 -50.90 14.02 -16.07
N ASN A 394 -50.84 12.69 -15.90
CA ASN A 394 -49.61 11.88 -15.97
C ASN A 394 -48.49 12.41 -15.06
N THR A 395 -48.68 12.24 -13.75
CA THR A 395 -47.73 12.70 -12.73
C THR A 395 -46.72 11.60 -12.40
N TYR A 396 -45.43 11.93 -12.44
CA TYR A 396 -44.33 11.02 -12.15
C TYR A 396 -43.44 11.59 -11.06
N LEU A 397 -43.10 10.77 -10.06
CA LEU A 397 -42.08 11.11 -9.09
C LEU A 397 -40.79 10.35 -9.40
N GLU A 398 -39.76 11.05 -9.88
CA GLU A 398 -38.42 10.51 -10.02
C GLU A 398 -37.67 10.64 -8.69
N LEU A 399 -37.23 9.51 -8.14
CA LEU A 399 -36.60 9.45 -6.82
C LEU A 399 -35.10 9.81 -6.85
N GLY A 400 -34.51 10.19 -8.00
CA GLY A 400 -33.09 10.58 -8.09
C GLY A 400 -32.37 9.99 -9.31
N THR A 401 -31.12 9.54 -9.14
CA THR A 401 -30.24 9.04 -10.23
C THR A 401 -30.65 7.70 -10.84
N ASN A 402 -31.38 6.89 -10.09
CA ASN A 402 -31.85 5.60 -10.58
C ASN A 402 -33.13 5.88 -11.36
N THR A 403 -33.32 5.21 -12.48
CA THR A 403 -34.53 5.23 -13.33
C THR A 403 -35.83 4.80 -12.60
N GLN A 404 -35.82 4.75 -11.27
CA GLN A 404 -36.97 4.49 -10.41
C GLN A 404 -37.89 5.70 -10.42
N ARG A 405 -39.03 5.49 -11.06
CA ARG A 405 -40.14 6.42 -11.13
C ARG A 405 -41.33 5.83 -10.39
N ILE A 406 -42.04 6.66 -9.63
CA ILE A 406 -43.36 6.33 -9.10
C ILE A 406 -44.38 7.00 -10.01
N GLU A 407 -45.14 6.19 -10.73
CA GLU A 407 -46.18 6.67 -11.65
C GLU A 407 -47.47 6.99 -10.89
N ASN A 408 -48.18 8.01 -11.33
CA ASN A 408 -49.50 8.41 -10.84
C ASN A 408 -49.57 8.54 -9.30
N ILE A 409 -48.53 9.14 -8.73
CA ILE A 409 -48.46 9.34 -7.28
C ILE A 409 -49.62 10.21 -6.79
N LYS A 410 -50.41 9.68 -5.85
CA LYS A 410 -51.45 10.46 -5.15
C LYS A 410 -50.80 11.25 -4.02
N LEU A 411 -50.94 12.57 -4.06
CA LEU A 411 -50.41 13.51 -3.07
C LEU A 411 -51.57 14.23 -2.37
N TYR A 412 -51.51 14.32 -1.04
CA TYR A 412 -52.49 15.04 -0.22
C TYR A 412 -51.87 16.32 0.32
N ASN A 413 -52.68 17.38 0.48
CA ASN A 413 -52.20 18.63 1.06
C ASN A 413 -51.82 18.42 2.54
N ASP A 414 -50.67 18.97 2.93
CA ASP A 414 -50.30 19.16 4.33
C ASP A 414 -49.78 20.60 4.47
N PRO A 415 -50.57 21.49 5.11
CA PRO A 415 -50.24 22.91 5.25
C PRO A 415 -48.95 23.17 6.03
N THR A 416 -48.48 22.20 6.83
CA THR A 416 -47.28 22.36 7.67
C THR A 416 -45.97 22.14 6.89
N LEU A 417 -46.04 21.67 5.65
CA LEU A 417 -44.86 21.34 4.84
C LEU A 417 -44.26 22.56 4.13
N LYS A 418 -42.93 22.67 4.19
CA LYS A 418 -42.15 23.68 3.45
C LYS A 418 -42.36 23.56 1.94
N LYS A 419 -42.26 24.70 1.23
CA LYS A 419 -42.36 24.80 -0.24
C LYS A 419 -41.50 23.73 -0.93
N ASN A 420 -42.08 23.04 -1.93
CA ASN A 420 -41.43 22.01 -2.74
C ASN A 420 -41.02 20.70 -2.01
N THR A 421 -41.78 20.24 -1.02
CA THR A 421 -41.52 18.98 -0.29
C THR A 421 -42.60 17.93 -0.56
N ILE A 422 -42.21 16.67 -0.74
CA ILE A 422 -43.10 15.50 -0.78
C ILE A 422 -42.68 14.54 0.34
N ILE A 423 -43.64 14.14 1.18
CA ILE A 423 -43.46 13.05 2.15
C ILE A 423 -44.07 11.78 1.58
N LEU A 424 -43.29 10.72 1.48
CA LEU A 424 -43.78 9.38 1.15
C LEU A 424 -44.19 8.65 2.43
N GLY A 425 -45.42 8.12 2.43
CA GLY A 425 -45.99 7.37 3.55
C GLY A 425 -45.84 5.86 3.39
N LYS A 426 -46.22 5.11 4.44
CA LYS A 426 -46.14 3.64 4.53
C LYS A 426 -46.61 2.90 3.28
N GLN A 427 -47.71 3.34 2.65
CA GLN A 427 -48.27 2.66 1.46
C GLN A 427 -47.31 2.65 0.27
N THR A 428 -46.52 3.70 0.10
CA THR A 428 -45.52 3.81 -0.97
C THR A 428 -44.20 3.18 -0.54
N LEU A 429 -43.85 3.32 0.74
CA LEU A 429 -42.56 2.85 1.28
C LEU A 429 -42.45 1.33 1.38
N LYS A 430 -43.55 0.59 1.35
CA LYS A 430 -43.55 -0.89 1.39
C LYS A 430 -42.68 -1.54 0.30
N ASP A 431 -42.49 -0.85 -0.82
CA ASP A 431 -41.74 -1.34 -1.99
C ASP A 431 -40.26 -0.89 -1.98
N PHE A 432 -39.80 -0.27 -0.88
CA PHE A 432 -38.46 0.30 -0.73
C PHE A 432 -37.74 -0.15 0.54
N PHE A 433 -36.44 -0.39 0.43
CA PHE A 433 -35.54 -0.52 1.58
C PHE A 433 -35.12 0.88 2.07
N ILE A 434 -35.51 1.25 3.30
CA ILE A 434 -35.20 2.57 3.87
C ILE A 434 -33.75 2.58 4.39
N ILE A 435 -32.92 3.42 3.81
CA ILE A 435 -31.58 3.73 4.30
C ILE A 435 -31.73 4.79 5.41
N PRO A 436 -31.33 4.50 6.66
CA PRO A 436 -31.47 5.41 7.80
C PRO A 436 -30.42 6.53 7.76
N SER A 437 -30.39 7.29 6.68
CA SER A 437 -29.50 8.43 6.49
C SER A 437 -30.19 9.47 5.63
N TYR A 438 -29.91 10.74 5.90
CA TYR A 438 -30.31 11.86 5.05
C TYR A 438 -29.29 12.02 3.93
N LYS A 439 -29.74 12.06 2.68
CA LYS A 439 -28.89 12.44 1.55
C LYS A 439 -28.72 13.96 1.62
N SER A 440 -27.48 14.42 1.84
CA SER A 440 -27.17 15.82 2.16
C SER A 440 -27.83 16.79 1.18
N GLN A 441 -28.61 17.75 1.70
CA GLN A 441 -28.99 18.92 0.92
C GLN A 441 -27.73 19.69 0.56
N VAL A 442 -27.70 20.16 -0.69
CA VAL A 442 -26.56 20.87 -1.23
C VAL A 442 -26.47 22.24 -0.57
N ILE A 443 -25.28 22.57 -0.06
CA ILE A 443 -25.01 23.86 0.57
C ILE A 443 -24.58 24.83 -0.53
N THR A 444 -25.23 25.99 -0.59
CA THR A 444 -24.94 27.04 -1.59
C THR A 444 -24.42 28.33 -0.97
N LYS A 445 -24.40 28.47 0.36
CA LYS A 445 -24.04 29.73 1.05
C LYS A 445 -22.64 30.27 0.72
N PHE A 446 -21.71 29.40 0.33
CA PHE A 446 -20.33 29.75 -0.01
C PHE A 446 -20.14 29.99 -1.52
N ILE A 447 -21.20 29.83 -2.31
CA ILE A 447 -21.22 30.09 -3.76
C ILE A 447 -21.69 31.53 -3.95
N ASN A 448 -21.02 32.27 -4.83
CA ASN A 448 -21.41 33.62 -5.18
C ASN A 448 -22.79 33.61 -5.87
N LYS A 449 -23.75 34.34 -5.31
CA LYS A 449 -25.14 34.42 -5.81
C LYS A 449 -25.23 35.05 -7.20
N ASP A 450 -24.27 35.89 -7.58
CA ASP A 450 -24.20 36.50 -8.92
C ASP A 450 -23.96 35.44 -10.01
N TYR A 451 -23.43 34.28 -9.62
CA TYR A 451 -23.07 33.20 -10.54
C TYR A 451 -24.00 31.99 -10.44
N LEU A 452 -24.89 31.91 -9.43
CA LEU A 452 -25.77 30.78 -9.19
C LEU A 452 -27.23 31.23 -8.95
N HIS A 453 -28.11 30.93 -9.90
CA HIS A 453 -29.54 31.13 -9.75
C HIS A 453 -30.18 30.04 -8.87
N SER A 454 -31.01 30.46 -7.91
CA SER A 454 -31.54 29.59 -6.86
C SER A 454 -32.46 28.47 -7.36
N ASP A 455 -33.15 28.71 -8.48
CA ASP A 455 -34.06 27.79 -9.17
C ASP A 455 -33.32 26.70 -9.97
N GLU A 456 -32.06 26.94 -10.34
CA GLU A 456 -31.24 25.97 -11.07
C GLU A 456 -30.54 24.93 -10.19
N VAL A 457 -30.40 25.19 -8.89
CA VAL A 457 -29.61 24.38 -7.93
C VAL A 457 -29.93 22.89 -8.02
N ILE A 458 -31.21 22.54 -8.13
CA ILE A 458 -31.63 21.13 -8.13
C ILE A 458 -31.33 20.46 -9.49
N ALA A 459 -31.47 21.19 -10.59
CA ALA A 459 -31.09 20.66 -11.91
C ALA A 459 -29.58 20.46 -12.02
N LEU A 460 -28.77 21.39 -11.48
CA LEU A 460 -27.32 21.26 -11.36
C LEU A 460 -26.92 20.09 -10.46
N THR A 461 -27.59 19.90 -9.32
CA THR A 461 -27.34 18.76 -8.42
C THR A 461 -27.53 17.42 -9.16
N LEU A 462 -28.56 17.32 -9.99
CA LEU A 462 -28.83 16.10 -10.76
C LEU A 462 -27.87 15.90 -11.93
N LEU A 463 -27.36 16.99 -12.52
CA LEU A 463 -26.26 16.94 -13.48
C LEU A 463 -24.98 16.41 -12.80
N ASP A 464 -24.63 16.97 -11.65
CA ASP A 464 -23.46 16.59 -10.85
C ASP A 464 -23.44 15.09 -10.51
N GLU A 465 -24.59 14.55 -10.10
CA GLU A 465 -24.72 13.13 -9.80
C GLU A 465 -24.45 12.22 -11.01
N LYS A 466 -24.96 12.59 -12.18
CA LYS A 466 -24.73 11.86 -13.44
C LYS A 466 -23.27 11.91 -13.86
N ILE A 467 -22.66 13.10 -13.84
CA ILE A 467 -21.23 13.30 -14.14
C ILE A 467 -20.37 12.46 -13.20
N ASN A 468 -20.66 12.46 -11.89
CA ASN A 468 -19.93 11.66 -10.90
C ASN A 468 -20.06 10.15 -11.14
N HIS A 469 -21.22 9.66 -11.61
CA HIS A 469 -21.39 8.25 -11.98
C HIS A 469 -20.46 7.86 -13.13
N ILE A 470 -20.38 8.69 -14.17
CA ILE A 470 -19.49 8.49 -15.32
C ILE A 470 -18.02 8.57 -14.89
N ASN A 471 -17.63 9.61 -14.13
CA ASN A 471 -16.26 9.81 -13.67
C ASN A 471 -15.68 8.59 -12.92
N LYS A 472 -16.50 7.89 -12.11
CA LYS A 472 -16.07 6.67 -11.40
C LYS A 472 -15.68 5.53 -12.34
N LYS A 473 -16.31 5.41 -13.52
CA LYS A 473 -16.00 4.38 -14.52
C LYS A 473 -14.66 4.65 -15.24
N LEU A 474 -14.20 5.91 -15.26
CA LEU A 474 -13.02 6.37 -16.00
C LEU A 474 -11.77 6.56 -15.12
N ASN A 475 -11.63 5.79 -14.04
CA ASN A 475 -10.49 5.92 -13.11
C ASN A 475 -9.16 5.43 -13.75
N LEU A 476 -8.36 6.37 -14.26
CA LEU A 476 -7.05 6.10 -14.88
C LEU A 476 -6.08 5.34 -13.98
N SER A 477 -6.09 5.59 -12.66
CA SER A 477 -5.18 4.90 -11.74
C SER A 477 -5.43 3.41 -11.70
N LYS A 478 -6.70 2.99 -11.78
CA LYS A 478 -7.14 1.59 -11.84
C LYS A 478 -6.89 1.00 -13.23
N ILE A 479 -7.30 1.70 -14.29
CA ILE A 479 -7.21 1.22 -15.68
C ILE A 479 -5.76 0.99 -16.11
N LEU A 480 -4.86 1.92 -15.77
CA LEU A 480 -3.46 1.85 -16.18
C LEU A 480 -2.61 0.98 -15.24
N LYS A 481 -3.21 0.17 -14.36
CA LYS A 481 -2.44 -0.74 -13.51
C LYS A 481 -2.05 -1.99 -14.32
N PRO A 482 -0.74 -2.26 -14.52
CA PRO A 482 -0.33 -3.44 -15.29
C PRO A 482 -0.70 -4.73 -14.56
N THR A 483 -1.17 -5.73 -15.30
CA THR A 483 -1.61 -7.04 -14.77
C THR A 483 -0.44 -8.00 -14.57
N ASN A 484 0.62 -7.88 -15.37
CA ASN A 484 1.84 -8.69 -15.31
C ASN A 484 3.02 -7.97 -14.62
N TYR A 485 2.72 -7.03 -13.71
CA TYR A 485 3.75 -6.22 -13.02
C TYR A 485 4.89 -7.06 -12.41
N LEU A 486 4.55 -8.15 -11.72
CA LEU A 486 5.55 -8.95 -11.01
C LEU A 486 6.45 -9.71 -11.98
N ASP A 487 5.93 -10.21 -13.10
CA ASP A 487 6.72 -10.88 -14.14
C ASP A 487 7.72 -9.93 -14.78
N GLU A 488 7.25 -8.76 -15.19
CA GLU A 488 8.11 -7.78 -15.84
C GLU A 488 9.16 -7.21 -14.88
N PHE A 489 8.79 -7.04 -13.60
CA PHE A 489 9.76 -6.71 -12.56
C PHE A 489 10.79 -7.83 -12.35
N ASP A 490 10.37 -9.08 -12.39
CA ASP A 490 11.28 -10.23 -12.25
C ASP A 490 12.31 -10.29 -13.38
N LYS A 491 11.84 -10.15 -14.63
CA LYS A 491 12.69 -10.06 -15.83
C LYS A 491 13.65 -8.87 -15.75
N PHE A 492 13.19 -7.72 -15.27
CA PHE A 492 14.04 -6.56 -15.07
C PHE A 492 15.16 -6.81 -14.05
N VAL A 493 14.86 -7.50 -12.95
CA VAL A 493 15.85 -7.89 -11.94
C VAL A 493 16.85 -8.92 -12.50
N ILE A 494 16.37 -9.93 -13.23
CA ILE A 494 17.19 -10.98 -13.86
C ILE A 494 18.22 -10.35 -14.80
N ASN A 495 17.80 -9.38 -15.61
CA ASN A 495 18.65 -8.67 -16.57
C ASN A 495 19.41 -7.48 -15.96
N ALA A 496 19.50 -7.40 -14.63
CA ALA A 496 20.23 -6.35 -13.92
C ALA A 496 19.84 -4.91 -14.32
N GLY A 497 18.57 -4.69 -14.66
CA GLY A 497 18.04 -3.41 -15.13
C GLY A 497 18.19 -3.13 -16.63
N LYS A 498 18.85 -4.03 -17.38
CA LYS A 498 19.01 -3.96 -18.85
C LYS A 498 17.86 -4.67 -19.55
N TYR A 499 16.65 -4.15 -19.35
CA TYR A 499 15.44 -4.77 -19.90
C TYR A 499 14.34 -3.72 -20.05
N ASN A 500 13.61 -3.81 -21.16
CA ASN A 500 12.43 -3.00 -21.45
C ASN A 500 11.16 -3.84 -21.18
N PRO A 501 10.46 -3.59 -20.05
CA PRO A 501 9.20 -4.25 -19.70
C PRO A 501 8.15 -4.25 -20.80
N GLN A 502 7.45 -5.37 -20.93
CA GLN A 502 6.32 -5.55 -21.83
C GLN A 502 5.04 -5.67 -21.01
N PHE A 503 4.34 -4.56 -20.78
CA PHE A 503 3.20 -4.52 -19.86
C PHE A 503 1.89 -4.95 -20.51
N SER A 504 1.11 -5.72 -19.76
CA SER A 504 -0.27 -6.06 -20.06
C SER A 504 -1.23 -5.21 -19.22
N TYR A 505 -2.30 -4.73 -19.84
CA TYR A 505 -3.34 -3.92 -19.18
C TYR A 505 -4.73 -4.44 -19.51
N GLN A 506 -5.64 -4.33 -18.54
CA GLN A 506 -7.04 -4.65 -18.73
C GLN A 506 -7.84 -3.36 -19.01
N PHE A 507 -7.76 -2.89 -20.26
CA PHE A 507 -8.53 -1.73 -20.71
C PHE A 507 -10.03 -2.05 -20.88
N PRO A 508 -10.94 -1.08 -20.66
CA PRO A 508 -12.34 -1.22 -21.05
C PRO A 508 -12.52 -1.63 -22.52
N THR A 509 -13.63 -2.28 -22.85
CA THR A 509 -13.95 -2.62 -24.24
C THR A 509 -14.35 -1.36 -25.02
N TYR A 510 -14.27 -1.41 -26.36
CA TYR A 510 -14.74 -0.29 -27.19
C TYR A 510 -16.24 -0.04 -26.99
N LYS A 511 -17.02 -1.11 -26.80
CA LYS A 511 -18.45 -1.04 -26.48
C LYS A 511 -18.71 -0.33 -25.14
N ASP A 512 -17.94 -0.66 -24.10
CA ASP A 512 -18.05 0.02 -22.79
C ASP A 512 -17.76 1.51 -22.92
N LEU A 513 -16.67 1.88 -23.61
CA LEU A 513 -16.29 3.27 -23.81
C LEU A 513 -17.31 4.04 -24.66
N HIS A 514 -17.84 3.41 -25.71
CA HIS A 514 -18.89 4.01 -26.54
C HIS A 514 -20.18 4.22 -25.74
N THR A 515 -20.61 3.26 -24.93
CA THR A 515 -21.78 3.41 -24.05
C THR A 515 -21.61 4.59 -23.10
N ILE A 516 -20.43 4.72 -22.48
CA ILE A 516 -20.13 5.84 -21.58
C ILE A 516 -20.13 7.18 -22.33
N GLU A 517 -19.62 7.21 -23.56
CA GLU A 517 -19.60 8.40 -24.40
C GLU A 517 -21.01 8.82 -24.83
N GLU A 518 -21.88 7.88 -25.21
CA GLU A 518 -23.28 8.16 -25.54
C GLU A 518 -24.05 8.68 -24.33
N ASP A 519 -23.86 8.08 -23.14
CA ASP A 519 -24.42 8.60 -21.88
C ASP A 519 -24.01 10.07 -21.66
N LEU A 520 -22.73 10.40 -21.95
CA LEU A 520 -22.19 11.74 -21.79
C LEU A 520 -22.74 12.71 -22.85
N LYS A 521 -22.87 12.27 -24.11
CA LYS A 521 -23.48 13.06 -25.21
C LYS A 521 -24.93 13.41 -24.90
N VAL A 522 -25.72 12.46 -24.40
CA VAL A 522 -27.12 12.71 -24.00
C VAL A 522 -27.19 13.78 -22.89
N ILE A 523 -26.27 13.75 -21.93
CA ILE A 523 -26.16 14.78 -20.89
C ILE A 523 -25.81 16.13 -21.52
N ASP A 524 -24.81 16.16 -22.39
CA ASP A 524 -24.28 17.38 -22.99
C ASP A 524 -25.29 18.07 -23.92
N ILE A 525 -25.97 17.30 -24.78
CA ILE A 525 -27.09 17.78 -25.62
C ILE A 525 -28.20 18.35 -24.74
N LYS A 526 -28.57 17.64 -23.67
CA LYS A 526 -29.69 18.05 -22.81
C LYS A 526 -29.42 19.35 -22.07
N TYR A 527 -28.22 19.53 -21.52
CA TYR A 527 -27.94 20.60 -20.57
C TYR A 527 -27.12 21.75 -21.17
N ARG A 528 -26.15 21.47 -22.05
CA ARG A 528 -25.31 22.50 -22.68
C ARG A 528 -25.95 23.04 -23.96
N GLN A 529 -26.21 22.17 -24.95
CA GLN A 529 -26.65 22.60 -26.28
C GLN A 529 -28.07 23.19 -26.32
N LYS A 530 -28.90 22.87 -25.33
CA LYS A 530 -30.25 23.43 -25.17
C LYS A 530 -30.29 24.62 -24.21
N GLU A 531 -29.13 25.14 -23.81
CA GLU A 531 -29.00 26.31 -22.93
C GLU A 531 -29.90 26.19 -21.69
N TYR A 532 -29.82 25.05 -21.01
CA TYR A 532 -30.74 24.73 -19.91
C TYR A 532 -30.52 25.61 -18.68
N PHE A 533 -29.33 26.21 -18.55
CA PHE A 533 -28.89 26.98 -17.41
C PHE A 533 -28.44 28.37 -17.88
N ASP A 534 -28.93 29.40 -17.20
CA ASP A 534 -28.48 30.78 -17.34
C ASP A 534 -27.28 31.05 -16.40
N SER A 535 -27.13 30.25 -15.33
CA SER A 535 -26.08 30.48 -14.34
C SER A 535 -24.69 30.14 -14.87
N GLN A 536 -23.75 31.07 -14.67
CA GLN A 536 -22.34 30.85 -15.02
C GLN A 536 -21.69 29.73 -14.19
N PHE A 537 -22.24 29.40 -13.01
CA PHE A 537 -21.79 28.27 -12.21
C PHE A 537 -21.93 26.92 -12.94
N ALA A 538 -22.86 26.82 -13.91
CA ALA A 538 -23.02 25.63 -14.75
C ALA A 538 -21.73 25.29 -15.54
N GLN A 539 -20.89 26.29 -15.83
CA GLN A 539 -19.63 26.11 -16.55
C GLN A 539 -18.69 25.10 -15.88
N LEU A 540 -18.69 25.01 -14.55
CA LEU A 540 -17.87 24.02 -13.83
C LEU A 540 -18.20 22.58 -14.25
N PHE A 541 -19.47 22.30 -14.54
CA PHE A 541 -19.94 20.98 -14.97
C PHE A 541 -19.62 20.72 -16.43
N PHE A 542 -19.71 21.74 -17.29
CA PHE A 542 -19.36 21.64 -18.71
C PHE A 542 -17.86 21.41 -18.90
N ASP A 543 -17.01 22.17 -18.20
CA ASP A 543 -15.57 21.93 -18.14
C ASP A 543 -15.29 20.47 -17.70
N LYS A 544 -16.08 19.96 -16.74
CA LYS A 544 -15.93 18.59 -16.26
C LYS A 544 -16.33 17.55 -17.29
N ILE A 545 -17.38 17.80 -18.08
CA ILE A 545 -17.77 16.95 -19.20
C ILE A 545 -16.64 16.89 -20.23
N ASP A 546 -16.01 18.01 -20.55
CA ASP A 546 -14.90 18.08 -21.50
C ASP A 546 -13.68 17.28 -21.00
N GLU A 547 -13.35 17.40 -19.71
CA GLU A 547 -12.34 16.54 -19.06
C GLU A 547 -12.67 15.04 -19.18
N LEU A 548 -13.95 14.66 -19.07
CA LEU A 548 -14.37 13.26 -19.20
C LEU A 548 -14.23 12.76 -20.64
N TYR A 549 -14.55 13.58 -21.65
CA TYR A 549 -14.27 13.25 -23.06
C TYR A 549 -12.76 13.05 -23.29
N HIS A 550 -11.92 13.93 -22.76
CA HIS A 550 -10.46 13.77 -22.85
C HIS A 550 -9.99 12.47 -22.19
N LYS A 551 -10.56 12.07 -21.05
CA LYS A 551 -10.24 10.77 -20.41
C LYS A 551 -10.67 9.58 -21.26
N ILE A 552 -11.87 9.61 -21.86
CA ILE A 552 -12.35 8.54 -22.75
C ILE A 552 -11.39 8.38 -23.91
N ASN A 553 -11.02 9.49 -24.56
CA ASN A 553 -10.13 9.46 -25.71
C ASN A 553 -8.69 9.08 -25.34
N LEU A 554 -8.20 9.51 -24.18
CA LEU A 554 -6.92 9.05 -23.66
C LEU A 554 -6.91 7.53 -23.42
N ILE A 555 -7.98 6.96 -22.86
CA ILE A 555 -8.09 5.50 -22.67
C ILE A 555 -8.11 4.78 -24.01
N ARG A 556 -8.79 5.32 -25.03
CA ARG A 556 -8.76 4.78 -26.40
C ARG A 556 -7.35 4.83 -26.99
N ALA A 557 -6.64 5.94 -26.81
CA ALA A 557 -5.28 6.14 -27.29
C ALA A 557 -4.32 5.13 -26.62
N TYR A 558 -4.39 4.95 -25.30
CA TYR A 558 -3.64 3.88 -24.62
C TYR A 558 -4.00 2.48 -25.13
N LYS A 559 -5.29 2.18 -25.33
CA LYS A 559 -5.68 0.85 -25.83
C LYS A 559 -5.08 0.56 -27.22
N LYS A 560 -5.07 1.58 -28.09
CA LYS A 560 -4.48 1.56 -29.44
C LYS A 560 -2.96 1.74 -29.49
N GLN A 561 -2.33 2.15 -28.39
CA GLN A 561 -0.92 2.57 -28.35
C GLN A 561 -0.61 3.73 -29.31
N ASP A 562 -1.55 4.66 -29.48
CA ASP A 562 -1.39 5.86 -30.30
C ASP A 562 -0.66 6.95 -29.51
N LEU A 563 0.66 7.02 -29.69
CA LEU A 563 1.55 7.89 -28.90
C LEU A 563 1.21 9.38 -29.03
N LYS A 564 0.86 9.84 -30.23
CA LYS A 564 0.51 11.24 -30.49
C LYS A 564 -0.73 11.66 -29.70
N ASN A 565 -1.77 10.83 -29.73
CA ASN A 565 -2.99 11.10 -28.97
C ASN A 565 -2.79 10.86 -27.46
N ILE A 566 -1.94 9.91 -27.06
CA ILE A 566 -1.56 9.75 -25.65
C ILE A 566 -0.93 11.04 -25.13
N GLU A 567 0.05 11.60 -25.84
CA GLU A 567 0.70 12.86 -25.46
C GLU A 567 -0.30 14.01 -25.42
N TYR A 568 -1.06 14.20 -26.49
CA TYR A 568 -2.04 15.28 -26.60
C TYR A 568 -3.04 15.30 -25.43
N TYR A 569 -3.69 14.17 -25.14
CA TYR A 569 -4.67 14.14 -24.05
C TYR A 569 -4.03 14.13 -22.65
N ASN A 570 -2.78 13.67 -22.50
CA ASN A 570 -2.05 13.86 -21.24
C ASN A 570 -1.76 15.34 -20.98
N ILE A 571 -1.37 16.10 -22.01
CA ILE A 571 -1.13 17.54 -21.88
C ILE A 571 -2.42 18.26 -21.50
N LEU A 572 -3.55 17.93 -22.14
CA LEU A 572 -4.86 18.52 -21.77
C LEU A 572 -5.29 18.22 -20.34
N LEU A 573 -4.99 17.01 -19.83
CA LEU A 573 -5.42 16.58 -18.50
C LEU A 573 -4.47 16.97 -17.36
N PHE A 574 -3.16 17.08 -17.63
CA PHE A 574 -2.13 17.24 -16.60
C PHE A 574 -1.18 18.42 -16.83
N GLY A 575 -1.30 19.11 -17.96
CA GLY A 575 -0.41 20.18 -18.38
C GLY A 575 0.87 19.70 -19.07
N ASN A 576 1.57 20.66 -19.70
CA ASN A 576 2.83 20.41 -20.39
C ASN A 576 4.05 20.73 -19.50
N LEU A 577 5.22 20.28 -19.95
CA LEU A 577 6.51 20.72 -19.42
C LEU A 577 6.80 22.16 -19.84
N ASN A 578 7.23 22.99 -18.90
CA ASN A 578 7.63 24.38 -19.11
C ASN A 578 9.17 24.45 -19.14
N LYS A 579 9.71 25.20 -20.11
CA LYS A 579 11.16 25.31 -20.34
C LYS A 579 11.89 25.98 -19.17
N ASP A 580 11.37 27.08 -18.66
CA ASP A 580 11.97 27.82 -17.54
C ASP A 580 12.00 26.96 -16.27
N LEU A 581 10.93 26.19 -16.03
CA LEU A 581 10.88 25.24 -14.90
C LEU A 581 11.85 24.07 -15.07
N LEU A 582 12.16 23.65 -16.30
CA LEU A 582 13.20 22.65 -16.55
C LEU A 582 14.58 23.21 -16.19
N ASP A 583 14.89 24.43 -16.62
CA ASP A 583 16.17 25.09 -16.34
C ASP A 583 16.37 25.30 -14.83
N ILE A 584 15.33 25.78 -14.13
CA ILE A 584 15.32 25.86 -12.67
C ILE A 584 15.53 24.48 -12.04
N SER A 585 14.84 23.45 -12.55
CA SER A 585 14.96 22.09 -12.02
C SER A 585 16.38 21.55 -12.16
N TYR A 586 17.04 21.77 -13.29
CA TYR A 586 18.43 21.38 -13.50
C TYR A 586 19.36 22.07 -12.50
N GLY A 587 19.22 23.38 -12.32
CA GLY A 587 20.01 24.15 -11.34
C GLY A 587 19.85 23.61 -9.92
N LYS A 588 18.59 23.43 -9.47
CA LYS A 588 18.26 22.94 -8.12
C LYS A 588 18.77 21.53 -7.86
N VAL A 589 18.61 20.60 -8.81
CA VAL A 589 19.05 19.20 -8.65
C VAL A 589 20.57 19.10 -8.67
N LYS A 590 21.27 19.89 -9.51
CA LYS A 590 22.75 19.90 -9.60
C LYS A 590 23.40 20.39 -8.32
N VAL A 591 22.89 21.48 -7.73
CA VAL A 591 23.41 22.02 -6.46
C VAL A 591 23.11 21.07 -5.30
N GLY A 592 21.94 20.42 -5.35
CA GLY A 592 21.45 19.53 -4.29
C GLY A 592 21.06 20.30 -3.03
N GLN A 593 20.50 19.57 -2.05
CA GLN A 593 20.12 20.14 -0.76
C GLN A 593 21.24 19.97 0.27
N LYS A 594 21.87 21.06 0.70
CA LYS A 594 22.86 21.08 1.78
C LYS A 594 22.27 21.76 3.02
N ILE A 595 21.46 21.04 3.79
CA ILE A 595 20.97 21.53 5.08
C ILE A 595 21.68 20.73 6.18
N HIS A 596 22.53 21.41 6.95
CA HIS A 596 23.39 20.77 7.95
C HIS A 596 22.59 20.15 9.11
N ASN A 597 21.44 20.73 9.49
CA ASN A 597 20.71 20.36 10.71
C ASN A 597 19.58 19.33 10.55
N VAL A 598 19.05 19.08 9.35
CA VAL A 598 17.99 18.06 9.13
C VAL A 598 18.42 16.62 9.46
N LYS A 599 19.74 16.35 9.52
CA LYS A 599 20.26 15.04 9.93
C LYS A 599 20.03 14.74 11.42
N GLN A 600 19.83 15.76 12.25
CA GLN A 600 19.57 15.63 13.69
C GLN A 600 18.13 15.20 14.00
N SER A 601 17.19 15.39 13.07
CA SER A 601 15.79 14.98 13.27
C SER A 601 15.66 13.46 13.44
N PRO A 602 14.92 12.99 14.49
CA PRO A 602 14.74 11.56 14.79
C PRO A 602 14.20 10.76 13.60
N MET A 603 14.63 9.50 13.48
CA MET A 603 14.11 8.56 12.48
C MET A 603 12.95 7.76 13.07
N LEU A 604 11.73 8.06 12.62
CA LEU A 604 10.53 7.37 13.06
C LEU A 604 10.29 6.09 12.25
N ASN A 605 9.74 5.07 12.90
CA ASN A 605 9.25 3.83 12.31
C ASN A 605 7.75 3.90 12.02
N GLY A 606 7.20 2.96 11.26
CA GLY A 606 5.81 3.03 10.80
C GLY A 606 4.76 3.03 11.91
N PHE A 607 5.05 2.45 13.09
CA PHE A 607 4.16 2.53 14.25
C PHE A 607 4.17 3.92 14.87
N GLU A 608 5.35 4.51 15.07
CA GLU A 608 5.49 5.88 15.56
C GLU A 608 4.82 6.88 14.60
N ILE A 609 5.01 6.70 13.29
CA ILE A 609 4.37 7.51 12.26
C ILE A 609 2.85 7.34 12.32
N PHE A 610 2.36 6.12 12.48
CA PHE A 610 0.94 5.84 12.64
C PHE A 610 0.35 6.61 13.84
N ASN A 611 1.00 6.54 14.99
CA ASN A 611 0.56 7.26 16.19
C ASN A 611 0.57 8.77 15.96
N ARG A 612 1.62 9.33 15.35
CA ARG A 612 1.64 10.77 15.03
C ARG A 612 0.49 11.21 14.12
N PHE A 613 0.12 10.39 13.14
CA PHE A 613 -1.08 10.65 12.32
C PHE A 613 -2.37 10.51 13.11
N GLN A 614 -2.45 9.55 14.03
CA GLN A 614 -3.61 9.33 14.88
C GLN A 614 -3.84 10.49 15.85
N ASP A 615 -2.79 10.90 16.55
CA ASP A 615 -2.80 12.04 17.47
C ASP A 615 -3.18 13.32 16.71
N TYR A 616 -2.59 13.53 15.53
CA TYR A 616 -2.91 14.69 14.70
C TYR A 616 -4.38 14.73 14.28
N ILE A 617 -4.95 13.61 13.83
CA ILE A 617 -6.36 13.51 13.45
C ILE A 617 -7.29 13.73 14.66
N TYR A 618 -6.92 13.20 15.83
CA TYR A 618 -7.65 13.37 17.07
C TYR A 618 -7.68 14.85 17.50
N HIS A 619 -6.52 15.51 17.57
CA HIS A 619 -6.43 16.91 17.97
C HIS A 619 -7.10 17.88 17.01
N ASN A 620 -7.21 17.53 15.73
CA ASN A 620 -7.91 18.33 14.72
C ASN A 620 -9.42 17.97 14.60
N ASN A 621 -9.98 17.20 15.55
CA ASN A 621 -11.39 16.79 15.59
C ASN A 621 -11.90 16.13 14.29
N MET A 622 -11.04 15.40 13.57
CA MET A 622 -11.35 14.79 12.29
C MET A 622 -11.93 13.37 12.44
N ASN A 623 -13.02 13.24 13.22
CA ASN A 623 -13.62 11.94 13.62
C ASN A 623 -14.04 11.03 12.46
N ASN A 624 -14.26 11.59 11.26
CA ASN A 624 -14.65 10.84 10.06
C ASN A 624 -13.46 10.28 9.25
N VAL A 625 -12.23 10.51 9.69
CA VAL A 625 -11.02 10.01 9.06
C VAL A 625 -10.55 8.75 9.79
N LYS A 626 -10.50 7.64 9.07
CA LYS A 626 -9.98 6.37 9.62
C LYS A 626 -8.52 6.21 9.24
N ILE A 627 -7.68 5.79 10.18
CA ILE A 627 -6.31 5.41 9.87
C ILE A 627 -6.21 3.89 9.87
N LYS A 628 -5.49 3.34 8.90
CA LYS A 628 -5.17 1.92 8.82
C LYS A 628 -3.69 1.74 8.54
N SER A 629 -3.09 0.75 9.18
CA SER A 629 -1.85 0.18 8.69
C SER A 629 -2.09 -0.48 7.34
N ASP A 630 -1.19 -0.25 6.38
CA ASP A 630 -1.26 -0.87 5.06
C ASP A 630 0.10 -1.36 4.58
N SER A 631 0.18 -2.66 4.39
CA SER A 631 1.35 -3.38 3.90
C SER A 631 1.59 -3.26 2.41
N SER A 632 0.47 -3.12 1.70
CA SER A 632 0.35 -3.43 0.28
C SER A 632 0.69 -2.25 -0.61
N SER A 633 0.63 -1.05 -0.06
CA SER A 633 0.82 0.16 -0.84
C SER A 633 2.27 0.26 -1.34
N LEU A 634 2.38 0.59 -2.62
CA LEU A 634 3.65 0.99 -3.26
C LEU A 634 4.14 2.33 -2.72
N SER A 635 3.23 3.18 -2.23
CA SER A 635 3.53 4.46 -1.61
C SER A 635 3.59 4.33 -0.07
N GLY A 636 4.41 5.13 0.58
CA GLY A 636 4.58 5.07 2.04
C GLY A 636 3.33 5.49 2.83
N ILE A 637 2.62 6.50 2.33
CA ILE A 637 1.34 6.97 2.87
C ILE A 637 0.39 7.09 1.68
N THR A 638 -0.88 6.72 1.85
CA THR A 638 -1.89 6.81 0.79
C THR A 638 -3.23 7.19 1.39
N VAL A 639 -3.90 8.16 0.79
CA VAL A 639 -5.25 8.56 1.20
C VAL A 639 -6.28 7.93 0.28
N GLY A 640 -7.14 7.08 0.85
CA GLY A 640 -8.30 6.51 0.18
C GLY A 640 -9.55 7.35 0.44
N LEU A 641 -10.08 7.99 -0.60
CA LEU A 641 -11.23 8.89 -0.50
C LEU A 641 -12.51 8.18 -0.97
N GLY A 642 -13.12 7.39 -0.08
CA GLY A 642 -14.35 6.63 -0.33
C GLY A 642 -15.51 7.06 0.58
N LYS A 643 -16.38 6.12 1.00
CA LYS A 643 -17.46 6.42 1.96
C LYS A 643 -16.94 7.07 3.25
N ASN A 644 -15.72 6.76 3.66
CA ASN A 644 -14.94 7.50 4.67
C ASN A 644 -13.57 7.84 4.06
N ALA A 645 -12.94 8.91 4.54
CA ALA A 645 -11.53 9.14 4.26
C ALA A 645 -10.71 8.11 5.05
N VAL A 646 -9.82 7.39 4.37
CA VAL A 646 -8.96 6.38 4.99
C VAL A 646 -7.50 6.70 4.69
N VAL A 647 -6.75 7.06 5.73
CA VAL A 647 -5.30 7.24 5.62
C VAL A 647 -4.64 5.89 5.87
N LYS A 648 -3.90 5.42 4.88
CA LYS A 648 -3.18 4.16 4.91
C LYS A 648 -1.70 4.43 5.09
N ILE A 649 -1.11 3.91 6.16
CA ILE A 649 0.30 4.13 6.50
C ILE A 649 1.04 2.82 6.42
N LYS A 650 2.14 2.83 5.68
CA LYS A 650 2.97 1.65 5.50
C LYS A 650 3.74 1.31 6.77
N THR A 651 3.51 0.12 7.30
CA THR A 651 4.00 -0.30 8.63
C THR A 651 5.52 -0.38 8.70
N ASN A 652 6.20 -0.79 7.62
CA ASN A 652 7.65 -0.87 7.57
C ASN A 652 8.33 0.40 7.02
N MET A 653 7.57 1.49 6.89
CA MET A 653 8.13 2.77 6.51
C MET A 653 9.07 3.28 7.60
N ARG A 654 10.14 3.95 7.18
CA ARG A 654 10.97 4.78 8.04
C ARG A 654 11.12 6.16 7.44
N MET A 655 10.93 7.17 8.26
CA MET A 655 10.94 8.56 7.82
C MET A 655 11.42 9.45 8.96
N ARG A 656 12.23 10.46 8.64
CA ARG A 656 12.63 11.46 9.62
C ARG A 656 11.42 12.28 10.05
N GLU A 657 11.34 12.61 11.33
CA GLU A 657 10.19 13.28 11.93
C GLU A 657 9.77 14.55 11.18
N TYR A 658 10.71 15.41 10.78
CA TYR A 658 10.38 16.62 10.01
C TYR A 658 9.65 16.31 8.69
N LYS A 659 10.00 15.21 8.02
CA LYS A 659 9.31 14.78 6.79
C LYS A 659 7.92 14.24 7.10
N VAL A 660 7.72 13.66 8.28
CA VAL A 660 6.40 13.20 8.76
C VAL A 660 5.50 14.41 8.96
N ILE A 661 6.01 15.50 9.54
CA ILE A 661 5.28 16.77 9.69
C ILE A 661 4.85 17.33 8.33
N GLY A 662 5.78 17.44 7.37
CA GLY A 662 5.43 17.89 6.03
C GLY A 662 4.43 16.95 5.33
N LYS A 663 4.52 15.63 5.56
CA LYS A 663 3.57 14.67 5.01
C LYS A 663 2.20 14.67 5.68
N LEU A 664 2.11 14.96 6.97
CA LEU A 664 0.84 15.21 7.65
C LEU A 664 0.11 16.36 6.98
N ALA A 665 0.81 17.48 6.80
CA ALA A 665 0.23 18.65 6.18
C ALA A 665 -0.19 18.40 4.72
N HIS A 666 0.65 17.71 3.95
CA HIS A 666 0.35 17.35 2.56
C HIS A 666 -0.90 16.44 2.44
N GLU A 667 -0.96 15.36 3.21
CA GLU A 667 -2.02 14.35 3.06
C GLU A 667 -3.30 14.74 3.83
N ILE A 668 -3.17 15.32 5.02
CA ILE A 668 -4.29 15.63 5.91
C ILE A 668 -4.80 17.06 5.69
N ASP A 669 -3.94 18.06 5.87
CA ASP A 669 -4.35 19.47 5.85
C ASP A 669 -4.79 19.94 4.46
N VAL A 670 -4.38 19.23 3.41
CA VAL A 670 -4.80 19.51 2.04
C VAL A 670 -5.73 18.43 1.50
N HIS A 671 -5.24 17.21 1.20
CA HIS A 671 -6.06 16.23 0.47
C HIS A 671 -7.30 15.77 1.22
N VAL A 672 -7.16 15.43 2.51
CA VAL A 672 -8.30 15.03 3.35
C VAL A 672 -9.20 16.22 3.65
N LYS A 673 -8.64 17.36 4.07
CA LYS A 673 -9.41 18.57 4.38
C LYS A 673 -10.28 18.99 3.19
N ARG A 674 -9.70 19.17 2.00
CA ARG A 674 -10.45 19.54 0.78
C ARG A 674 -11.49 18.49 0.40
N TYR A 675 -11.20 17.19 0.60
CA TYR A 675 -12.21 16.15 0.39
C TYR A 675 -13.38 16.26 1.36
N LEU A 676 -13.11 16.52 2.64
CA LEU A 676 -14.15 16.67 3.66
C LEU A 676 -14.99 17.93 3.43
N SER A 677 -14.35 19.06 3.10
CA SER A 677 -15.01 20.30 2.71
C SER A 677 -15.95 20.09 1.52
N GLY A 678 -15.44 19.49 0.43
CA GLY A 678 -16.25 19.18 -0.74
C GLY A 678 -17.34 18.14 -0.49
N ARG A 679 -17.14 17.23 0.48
CA ARG A 679 -18.21 16.30 0.90
C ARG A 679 -19.30 17.03 1.69
N GLN A 680 -18.92 17.93 2.59
CA GLN A 680 -19.84 18.68 3.43
C GLN A 680 -20.76 19.59 2.60
N SER A 681 -20.27 20.10 1.46
CA SER A 681 -21.08 20.93 0.57
C SER A 681 -22.22 20.18 -0.14
N GLY A 682 -22.19 18.85 -0.18
CA GLY A 682 -23.17 18.03 -0.92
C GLY A 682 -22.84 17.87 -2.40
N TRP A 683 -22.07 18.78 -3.00
CA TRP A 683 -21.63 18.73 -4.39
C TRP A 683 -20.57 17.65 -4.61
N HIS A 684 -20.86 16.67 -5.46
CA HIS A 684 -19.90 15.66 -5.91
C HIS A 684 -18.73 16.26 -6.69
N ILE A 685 -18.94 17.30 -7.50
CA ILE A 685 -17.86 17.97 -8.22
C ILE A 685 -16.84 18.61 -7.25
N LEU A 686 -17.28 19.23 -6.15
CA LEU A 686 -16.38 19.78 -5.14
C LEU A 686 -15.70 18.71 -4.29
N LYS A 687 -16.36 17.55 -4.11
CA LYS A 687 -15.76 16.39 -3.43
C LYS A 687 -14.72 15.67 -4.28
N THR A 688 -14.96 15.55 -5.58
CA THR A 688 -14.16 14.71 -6.50
C THR A 688 -13.22 15.50 -7.40
N GLY A 689 -13.38 16.82 -7.48
CA GLY A 689 -12.57 17.72 -8.29
C GLY A 689 -13.36 18.31 -9.46
N THR A 690 -13.31 19.63 -9.63
CA THR A 690 -13.64 20.31 -10.90
C THR A 690 -12.66 19.89 -12.00
N ALA A 691 -12.81 20.39 -13.23
CA ALA A 691 -11.87 20.07 -14.29
C ALA A 691 -10.48 20.65 -14.00
N GLY A 692 -9.41 19.87 -14.16
CA GLY A 692 -8.03 20.35 -13.99
C GLY A 692 -7.61 20.67 -12.54
N TYR A 693 -8.47 20.41 -11.55
CA TYR A 693 -8.22 20.70 -10.13
C TYR A 693 -6.92 20.09 -9.57
N ILE A 694 -6.43 19.00 -10.17
CA ILE A 694 -5.32 18.20 -9.65
C ILE A 694 -4.01 19.01 -9.56
N THR A 695 -3.78 19.95 -10.47
CA THR A 695 -2.62 20.84 -10.44
C THR A 695 -2.66 21.75 -9.22
N THR A 696 -3.79 22.39 -8.97
CA THR A 696 -4.01 23.21 -7.77
C THR A 696 -3.90 22.39 -6.48
N GLU A 697 -4.53 21.20 -6.45
CA GLU A 697 -4.52 20.32 -5.28
C GLU A 697 -3.11 19.86 -4.92
N GLU A 698 -2.36 19.30 -5.88
CA GLU A 698 -1.01 18.77 -5.64
C GLU A 698 -0.01 19.91 -5.35
N GLY A 699 -0.15 21.06 -6.03
CA GLY A 699 0.64 22.26 -5.76
C GLY A 699 0.44 22.79 -4.33
N LEU A 700 -0.82 22.88 -3.88
CA LEU A 700 -1.14 23.33 -2.53
C LEU A 700 -0.63 22.35 -1.48
N ALA A 701 -0.74 21.05 -1.73
CA ALA A 701 -0.23 20.01 -0.85
C ALA A 701 1.30 20.07 -0.68
N ILE A 702 2.04 20.39 -1.75
CA ILE A 702 3.48 20.60 -1.66
C ILE A 702 3.80 21.89 -0.92
N TYR A 703 3.13 23.01 -1.25
CA TYR A 703 3.36 24.30 -0.63
C TYR A 703 3.15 24.26 0.89
N VAL A 704 1.99 23.76 1.34
CA VAL A 704 1.66 23.68 2.78
C VAL A 704 2.62 22.73 3.50
N GLY A 705 2.95 21.58 2.89
CA GLY A 705 3.91 20.63 3.45
C GLY A 705 5.32 21.22 3.58
N GLU A 706 5.77 21.98 2.57
CA GLU A 706 7.07 22.65 2.61
C GLU A 706 7.10 23.77 3.64
N LYS A 707 6.06 24.62 3.70
CA LYS A 707 5.94 25.70 4.70
C LYS A 707 5.99 25.17 6.13
N LYS A 708 5.33 24.05 6.41
CA LYS A 708 5.42 23.40 7.73
C LYS A 708 6.81 22.92 8.08
N ILE A 709 7.59 22.47 7.10
CA ILE A 709 9.00 22.12 7.34
C ILE A 709 9.86 23.38 7.49
N GLN A 710 9.60 24.42 6.70
CA GLN A 710 10.33 25.70 6.77
C GLN A 710 10.20 26.39 8.13
N GLN A 711 9.10 26.18 8.86
CA GLN A 711 8.97 26.63 10.25
C GLN A 711 10.03 26.03 11.19
N LEU A 712 10.54 24.83 10.89
CA LEU A 712 11.61 24.17 11.64
C LEU A 712 12.99 24.38 11.00
N PHE A 713 13.02 24.47 9.67
CA PHE A 713 14.24 24.57 8.87
C PHE A 713 14.01 25.60 7.74
N PRO A 714 14.24 26.90 7.98
CA PRO A 714 13.90 27.97 7.04
C PRO A 714 14.46 27.79 5.62
N GLU A 715 15.64 27.20 5.48
CA GLU A 715 16.30 26.91 4.20
C GLU A 715 15.76 25.65 3.48
N TYR A 716 14.74 24.99 4.02
CA TYR A 716 14.20 23.77 3.44
C TYR A 716 13.46 24.03 2.12
N GLU A 717 13.87 23.29 1.10
CA GLU A 717 13.21 23.23 -0.19
C GLU A 717 13.02 21.77 -0.62
N ASN A 718 11.86 21.43 -1.16
CA ASN A 718 11.56 20.07 -1.58
C ASN A 718 12.18 19.74 -2.95
N ILE A 719 13.46 19.35 -2.98
CA ILE A 719 14.17 19.00 -4.24
C ILE A 719 13.50 17.84 -5.03
N ALA A 720 12.70 16.99 -4.37
CA ALA A 720 12.11 15.82 -5.00
C ALA A 720 11.11 16.14 -6.14
N GLN A 721 10.43 17.30 -6.09
CA GLN A 721 9.52 17.71 -7.16
C GLN A 721 10.29 18.07 -8.45
N TYR A 722 11.42 18.76 -8.32
CA TYR A 722 12.30 19.10 -9.44
C TYR A 722 12.93 17.85 -10.06
N GLU A 723 13.41 16.90 -9.24
CA GLU A 723 13.86 15.59 -9.74
C GLU A 723 12.74 14.85 -10.49
N SER A 724 11.51 14.90 -9.97
CA SER A 724 10.35 14.27 -10.60
C SER A 724 10.03 14.91 -11.95
N TYR A 725 10.19 16.22 -12.07
CA TYR A 725 9.99 16.99 -13.29
C TYR A 725 11.03 16.65 -14.36
N LEU A 726 12.32 16.63 -13.99
CA LEU A 726 13.40 16.20 -14.89
C LEU A 726 13.25 14.74 -15.33
N ARG A 727 12.84 13.84 -14.42
CA ARG A 727 12.57 12.44 -14.78
C ARG A 727 11.44 12.32 -15.80
N LEU A 728 10.37 13.10 -15.66
CA LEU A 728 9.29 13.11 -16.65
C LEU A 728 9.80 13.59 -18.01
N HIS A 729 10.56 14.68 -18.03
CA HIS A 729 11.20 15.21 -19.24
C HIS A 729 12.11 14.20 -19.94
N GLN A 730 12.98 13.49 -19.20
CA GLN A 730 13.84 12.47 -19.83
C GLN A 730 13.03 11.28 -20.34
N SER A 731 11.93 10.93 -19.67
CA SER A 731 11.09 9.81 -20.07
C SER A 731 10.34 10.00 -21.39
N THR A 732 10.27 11.25 -21.89
CA THR A 732 9.68 11.53 -23.21
C THR A 732 10.57 11.06 -24.37
N ARG A 733 11.88 10.87 -24.11
CA ARG A 733 12.89 10.51 -25.12
C ARG A 733 13.43 9.11 -24.91
N LEU A 734 13.81 8.80 -23.67
CA LEU A 734 14.49 7.55 -23.32
C LEU A 734 13.49 6.41 -23.19
N ASN A 735 13.89 5.18 -23.56
CA ASN A 735 13.14 3.96 -23.28
C ASN A 735 13.29 3.54 -21.79
N PHE A 736 12.69 2.42 -21.38
CA PHE A 736 12.68 2.02 -19.96
C PHE A 736 14.07 1.66 -19.43
N GLU A 737 14.87 0.93 -20.20
CA GLU A 737 16.24 0.57 -19.86
C GLU A 737 17.14 1.80 -19.76
N GLU A 738 17.07 2.70 -20.75
CA GLU A 738 17.84 3.94 -20.76
C GLU A 738 17.47 4.85 -19.60
N MET A 739 16.19 4.92 -19.25
CA MET A 739 15.73 5.60 -18.03
C MET A 739 16.33 4.97 -16.76
N ALA A 740 16.45 3.64 -16.71
CA ALA A 740 17.08 2.95 -15.59
C ALA A 740 18.57 3.32 -15.49
N HIS A 741 19.27 3.34 -16.62
CA HIS A 741 20.67 3.77 -16.70
C HIS A 741 20.83 5.23 -16.27
N TYR A 742 20.02 6.14 -16.82
CA TYR A 742 20.01 7.57 -16.49
C TYR A 742 19.81 7.82 -15.00
N ILE A 743 18.79 7.22 -14.38
CA ILE A 743 18.51 7.41 -12.95
C ILE A 743 19.67 6.85 -12.10
N GLN A 744 20.25 5.70 -12.48
CA GLN A 744 21.37 5.12 -11.74
C GLN A 744 22.64 5.97 -11.82
N SER A 745 22.93 6.59 -12.97
CA SER A 745 24.12 7.41 -13.17
C SER A 745 24.01 8.83 -12.59
N HIS A 746 22.80 9.38 -12.50
CA HIS A 746 22.58 10.78 -12.09
C HIS A 746 22.09 10.97 -10.65
N THR A 747 21.94 9.89 -9.87
CA THR A 747 21.49 10.01 -8.48
C THR A 747 22.65 9.97 -7.50
N ILE A 748 22.77 11.01 -6.67
CA ILE A 748 23.79 11.16 -5.61
C ILE A 748 23.65 10.10 -4.48
N ARG A 749 22.52 9.37 -4.43
CA ARG A 749 22.25 8.34 -3.42
C ARG A 749 22.82 6.98 -3.83
N LYS A 750 23.12 6.11 -2.84
CA LYS A 750 23.50 4.70 -3.03
C LYS A 750 22.69 4.05 -4.15
N LYS A 751 23.37 3.25 -5.00
CA LYS A 751 22.79 2.45 -6.10
C LYS A 751 21.37 2.02 -5.76
N TYR A 752 20.39 2.52 -6.52
CA TYR A 752 18.98 2.25 -6.29
C TYR A 752 18.73 0.73 -6.22
N GLU A 753 17.95 0.30 -5.23
CA GLU A 753 17.33 -1.02 -5.29
C GLU A 753 16.42 -1.10 -6.53
N TYR A 754 16.33 -2.28 -7.16
CA TYR A 754 15.62 -2.43 -8.43
C TYR A 754 14.13 -2.05 -8.35
N LYS A 755 13.43 -2.35 -7.25
CA LYS A 755 11.99 -2.08 -7.14
C LYS A 755 11.65 -0.59 -7.06
N PRO A 756 12.30 0.23 -6.22
CA PRO A 756 12.15 1.68 -6.28
C PRO A 756 12.47 2.27 -7.65
N LEU A 757 13.54 1.81 -8.31
CA LEU A 757 13.92 2.25 -9.66
C LEU A 757 12.84 1.94 -10.68
N PHE A 758 12.43 0.67 -10.77
CA PHE A 758 11.38 0.20 -11.67
C PHE A 758 10.08 0.99 -11.49
N ASN A 759 9.67 1.23 -10.24
CA ASN A 759 8.46 2.01 -9.95
C ASN A 759 8.59 3.49 -10.29
N ALA A 760 9.79 4.08 -10.19
CA ALA A 760 10.01 5.46 -10.57
C ALA A 760 9.85 5.66 -12.09
N ILE A 761 10.34 4.72 -12.90
CA ILE A 761 10.23 4.74 -14.36
C ILE A 761 8.80 4.39 -14.80
N LEU A 762 8.20 3.34 -14.22
CA LEU A 762 6.82 2.95 -14.51
C LEU A 762 5.83 4.09 -14.23
N LYS A 763 6.10 4.96 -13.25
CA LYS A 763 5.25 6.13 -12.96
C LYS A 763 5.19 7.14 -14.10
N THR A 764 6.19 7.22 -14.99
CA THR A 764 6.17 8.16 -16.13
C THR A 764 5.81 7.48 -17.45
N LYS A 765 6.04 6.17 -17.57
CA LYS A 765 5.70 5.36 -18.76
C LYS A 765 4.44 4.50 -18.63
N LYS A 766 3.62 4.76 -17.60
CA LYS A 766 2.41 3.98 -17.30
C LYS A 766 1.41 4.02 -18.47
N GLY A 767 0.98 2.87 -18.95
CA GLY A 767 0.00 2.73 -20.04
C GLY A 767 0.60 2.26 -21.37
N LEU A 768 1.92 2.31 -21.53
CA LEU A 768 2.61 1.68 -22.66
C LEU A 768 2.71 0.17 -22.48
N LYS A 769 2.32 -0.57 -23.52
CA LYS A 769 2.51 -2.02 -23.60
C LYS A 769 3.96 -2.35 -23.90
N ASP A 770 4.54 -1.71 -24.90
CA ASP A 770 5.97 -1.84 -25.23
C ASP A 770 6.72 -0.61 -24.72
N THR A 771 7.68 -0.84 -23.81
CA THR A 771 8.47 0.24 -23.21
C THR A 771 9.87 0.39 -23.83
N SER A 772 10.17 -0.36 -24.90
CA SER A 772 11.39 -0.22 -25.71
C SER A 772 11.38 1.04 -26.60
N ILE A 773 10.19 1.59 -26.83
CA ILE A 773 9.97 2.75 -27.69
C ILE A 773 10.59 4.01 -27.07
N GLN A 774 11.36 4.72 -27.90
CA GLN A 774 11.93 6.04 -27.61
C GLN A 774 11.03 7.15 -28.16
N ASN A 775 11.30 8.40 -27.77
CA ASN A 775 10.59 9.59 -28.29
C ASN A 775 9.06 9.47 -28.20
N THR A 776 8.59 8.90 -27.09
CA THR A 776 7.17 8.62 -26.85
C THR A 776 6.34 9.86 -26.56
N GLY A 777 6.96 11.02 -26.41
CA GLY A 777 6.32 12.19 -25.84
C GLY A 777 5.92 11.96 -24.38
N ILE A 778 5.03 12.80 -23.85
CA ILE A 778 4.48 12.63 -22.49
C ILE A 778 3.50 11.46 -22.44
N VAL A 779 3.96 10.32 -21.93
CA VAL A 779 3.12 9.12 -21.78
C VAL A 779 2.17 9.25 -20.60
N PHE A 780 2.64 9.62 -19.41
CA PHE A 780 1.79 9.83 -18.23
C PHE A 780 2.18 11.12 -17.52
N GLY A 781 1.43 12.19 -17.80
CA GLY A 781 1.79 13.57 -17.44
C GLY A 781 1.55 13.97 -15.98
N LYS A 782 1.04 13.07 -15.12
CA LYS A 782 0.66 13.44 -13.74
C LYS A 782 1.80 14.14 -12.98
N ASN A 783 3.06 13.78 -13.22
CA ASN A 783 4.17 14.43 -12.50
C ASN A 783 4.36 15.91 -12.85
N CYS A 784 3.82 16.42 -13.98
CA CYS A 784 3.80 17.85 -14.30
C CYS A 784 3.05 18.66 -13.24
N THR A 785 1.96 18.10 -12.70
CA THR A 785 1.02 18.82 -11.82
C THR A 785 1.66 19.28 -10.52
N TYR A 786 2.72 18.58 -10.07
CA TYR A 786 3.44 18.89 -8.84
C TYR A 786 4.14 20.24 -8.89
N LEU A 787 5.13 20.39 -9.79
CA LEU A 787 5.93 21.60 -9.85
C LEU A 787 5.15 22.76 -10.46
N ASN A 788 4.38 22.52 -11.54
CA ASN A 788 3.54 23.55 -12.17
C ASN A 788 2.51 24.10 -11.16
N GLY A 789 1.92 23.23 -10.34
CA GLY A 789 0.97 23.64 -9.30
C GLY A 789 1.65 24.38 -8.15
N TYR A 790 2.82 23.90 -7.71
CA TYR A 790 3.57 24.54 -6.62
C TYR A 790 3.93 25.98 -6.96
N THR A 791 4.39 26.25 -8.19
CA THR A 791 4.73 27.62 -8.62
C THR A 791 3.51 28.52 -8.68
N GLN A 792 2.38 28.04 -9.23
CA GLN A 792 1.12 28.80 -9.23
C GLN A 792 0.61 29.12 -7.82
N ILE A 793 0.73 28.18 -6.88
CA ILE A 793 0.29 28.39 -5.50
C ILE A 793 1.24 29.31 -4.74
N LYS A 794 2.55 29.25 -4.99
CA LYS A 794 3.54 30.03 -4.27
C LYS A 794 3.24 31.53 -4.33
N ASP A 795 2.80 32.01 -5.49
CA ASP A 795 2.53 33.43 -5.77
C ASP A 795 1.08 33.85 -5.45
N LEU A 796 0.23 32.90 -5.00
CA LEU A 796 -1.16 33.15 -4.68
C LEU A 796 -1.31 33.86 -3.31
N PRO A 797 -2.23 34.83 -3.13
CA PRO A 797 -2.51 35.43 -1.83
C PRO A 797 -2.95 34.41 -0.76
N GLU A 798 -2.59 34.63 0.51
CA GLU A 798 -2.92 33.70 1.61
C GLU A 798 -4.42 33.53 1.85
N GLU A 799 -5.21 34.58 1.63
CA GLU A 799 -6.66 34.53 1.70
C GLU A 799 -7.21 33.53 0.67
N GLN A 800 -6.76 33.62 -0.58
CA GLN A 800 -7.18 32.70 -1.64
C GLN A 800 -6.74 31.25 -1.38
N LYS A 801 -5.55 31.04 -0.81
CA LYS A 801 -5.09 29.71 -0.36
C LYS A 801 -5.99 29.15 0.74
N THR A 802 -6.42 29.99 1.67
CA THR A 802 -7.34 29.60 2.75
C THR A 802 -8.71 29.22 2.20
N LEU A 803 -9.22 30.01 1.25
CA LEU A 803 -10.48 29.75 0.56
C LEU A 803 -10.44 28.43 -0.25
N LEU A 804 -9.32 28.16 -0.92
CA LEU A 804 -9.08 26.88 -1.60
C LEU A 804 -9.20 25.66 -0.66
N LEU A 805 -8.81 25.80 0.62
CA LEU A 805 -8.93 24.73 1.61
C LEU A 805 -10.36 24.53 2.14
N SER A 806 -11.20 25.58 2.11
CA SER A 806 -12.55 25.56 2.69
C SER A 806 -13.65 25.12 1.71
N ILE A 807 -13.47 25.31 0.39
CA ILE A 807 -14.51 25.00 -0.60
C ILE A 807 -14.53 23.51 -0.97
N GLY A 808 -13.35 22.93 -1.19
CA GLY A 808 -13.20 21.56 -1.70
C GLY A 808 -12.18 21.48 -2.83
N LYS A 809 -12.33 20.52 -3.74
CA LYS A 809 -11.40 20.23 -4.84
C LYS A 809 -11.75 21.06 -6.08
N ILE A 810 -11.13 22.23 -6.21
CA ILE A 810 -11.33 23.19 -7.31
C ILE A 810 -9.98 23.66 -7.87
N LYS A 811 -9.92 24.09 -9.13
CA LYS A 811 -8.76 24.79 -9.70
C LYS A 811 -8.76 26.26 -9.26
N ILE A 812 -7.59 26.91 -9.30
CA ILE A 812 -7.43 28.33 -8.88
C ILE A 812 -8.42 29.25 -9.62
N SER A 813 -8.59 29.08 -10.93
CA SER A 813 -9.48 29.95 -11.73
C SER A 813 -10.97 29.78 -11.43
N ASP A 814 -11.36 28.75 -10.67
CA ASP A 814 -12.74 28.56 -10.22
C ASP A 814 -13.07 29.41 -8.98
N LEU A 815 -12.07 30.02 -8.32
CA LEU A 815 -12.28 30.81 -7.10
C LEU A 815 -13.30 31.94 -7.27
N LYS A 816 -13.41 32.50 -8.48
CA LYS A 816 -14.38 33.55 -8.81
C LYS A 816 -15.85 33.19 -8.52
N PHE A 817 -16.17 31.88 -8.51
CA PHE A 817 -17.52 31.39 -8.25
C PHE A 817 -17.87 31.30 -6.77
N PHE A 818 -16.92 31.57 -5.87
CA PHE A 818 -17.06 31.34 -4.45
C PHE A 818 -16.71 32.59 -3.64
N ASN A 819 -17.36 32.76 -2.51
CA ASN A 819 -17.16 33.90 -1.62
C ASN A 819 -16.31 33.51 -0.41
N PHE A 820 -15.60 34.49 0.15
CA PHE A 820 -15.13 34.42 1.53
C PHE A 820 -16.35 34.49 2.43
N SER A 821 -16.76 33.34 2.96
CA SER A 821 -17.87 33.24 3.92
C SER A 821 -17.42 33.52 5.33
#